data_AF-A0A109IL42-F1
#
_entry.id   AF-A0A109IL42-F1
#
_cell.length_a   1.000
_cell.length_b   1.000
_cell.length_c   1.000
_cell.angle_alpha   90.00
_cell.angle_beta   90.00
_cell.angle_gamma   90.00
#
_symmetry.space_group_name_H-M   'P 1'
#
loop_
_entity.id
_entity.type
_entity.pdbx_description
1 polymer ?
#
loop_
_entity_poly.entity_id
_entity_poly.type
_entity_poly.pdbx_seq_one_letter_code
_entity_poly.pdbx_strand_id
1 'polypeptide(L)'
;MTVGYFGISAVGTFRNRGDCDFADLSLVPDEAKAMREALTGLGLRELSRVPGRELTHDELYAEVVKLRAEPGEGCSLVLYCTGHGHADDDAGWLLVPPETDAQPIDDWMTPARLLRPLLRRNVSQVLLILDACYSGDGAREALTRALTSTVNLGSATDLWVVAAARRLDEAQQMTFVPAFVDAMNRQAAQSLTDPFLDPSRVTDLTAELLKKQHAEQVPWVAAGYQAGGCRALPNPLFMPPDPPTGRFARQWSAPARGVAEASQPGWYFAGRDDILRDLANHLQGDGSPQPVLLRGGPGTGKTAILGRLLMAATDEARQALPPVARHGVLPTGDVPITALSVDGLDAESAAEDLADALGLPVRDLAGSVAALTRRTEPLALLIDDVDRAADPNGIIEQFLRRLAAVPCVRLVAAVRGESIDGFRQIELPEAGPAIESYVRIRLTYALGSSARSASAQLADACQGNFSAAVVAVDALLRSGSAMKPVQDALTEGLRAAHRRLGALCRNAMTGWAADPHELVTCLSAACSYSTGGRLPADLWAAMACRLTGRNYDPREISMCAKAAGAFLEGTVRWRPRFEYVGQDDERVRIAEVLIDEARQLYGPQWTNCPEEVMAILLGAATDTDGRFVSLLDEAPLLLAAPPPLVTRALGNVRKRADGRHRIAAWAGVPVRGQPQDRALLLGLLGARNGLPQLAEGTQVVWANQVTSPERPSLLTRLAVANGILVTAHDDASVRWWDSRRGAELRAWPPPRTRWTDAAITGLAATGPLTIAVTGDHQAFCWDTTDAQAPRALPGPATLTAAHAAGVIALVHGSTITLLDGTSGVERRRHSVSDEVLLADFAGSADRPVLWLVDRVGRVWQWDLRADGRQPSPVSLCPLPLELACSREDDTTVVVDVRGELTLPTRAGPVGRPGTAGGELRSAAVTAKWLVLGGGSDRRSGWLEMHPLTNRGPATRWPVDGTVIGLGVVRDLVVVATSGGLAVLRLPAGVTEGRR
;
A
#
# COMPACT_ATOMS: atom_id res chain seq x y z
N MET A 1 -24.02 -14.16 -43.96
CA MET A 1 -22.88 -13.22 -43.76
C MET A 1 -22.30 -13.00 -45.14
N THR A 2 -22.08 -11.75 -45.57
CA THR A 2 -21.46 -11.47 -46.87
C THR A 2 -20.08 -12.10 -46.94
N VAL A 3 -19.83 -12.95 -47.93
CA VAL A 3 -18.52 -13.59 -48.13
C VAL A 3 -17.53 -12.52 -48.62
N GLY A 4 -16.45 -12.34 -47.87
CA GLY A 4 -15.37 -11.40 -48.20
C GLY A 4 -14.20 -12.10 -48.88
N TYR A 5 -13.67 -11.48 -49.93
CA TYR A 5 -12.53 -11.98 -50.68
C TYR A 5 -11.37 -10.98 -50.67
N PHE A 6 -10.16 -11.45 -50.95
CA PHE A 6 -9.04 -10.57 -51.26
C PHE A 6 -8.17 -11.10 -52.40
N GLY A 7 -7.48 -10.20 -53.09
CA GLY A 7 -6.47 -10.50 -54.10
C GLY A 7 -5.22 -9.65 -53.90
N ILE A 8 -4.05 -10.26 -54.05
CA ILE A 8 -2.75 -9.61 -53.90
C ILE A 8 -2.02 -9.69 -55.23
N SER A 9 -1.45 -8.57 -55.67
CA SER A 9 -0.41 -8.54 -56.70
C SER A 9 0.84 -7.91 -56.14
N ALA A 10 1.99 -8.56 -56.36
CA ALA A 10 3.26 -8.12 -55.81
C ALA A 10 4.38 -8.41 -56.82
N VAL A 11 4.97 -7.33 -57.35
CA VAL A 11 6.05 -7.40 -58.34
C VAL A 11 7.34 -6.90 -57.71
N GLY A 12 8.24 -7.84 -57.38
CA GLY A 12 9.53 -7.54 -56.73
C GLY A 12 10.76 -7.72 -57.62
N THR A 13 10.60 -8.26 -58.85
CA THR A 13 11.71 -8.51 -59.77
C THR A 13 11.37 -7.95 -61.14
N PHE A 14 12.31 -7.20 -61.72
CA PHE A 14 12.14 -6.47 -62.97
C PHE A 14 13.23 -6.86 -63.97
N ARG A 15 12.85 -7.17 -65.20
CA ARG A 15 13.78 -7.47 -66.30
C ARG A 15 13.78 -6.31 -67.29
N ASN A 16 14.80 -5.46 -67.20
CA ASN A 16 14.92 -4.26 -68.03
C ASN A 16 15.65 -4.55 -69.36
N ARG A 17 15.07 -4.13 -70.49
CA ARG A 17 15.75 -3.92 -71.79
C ARG A 17 15.16 -2.67 -72.51
N GLY A 18 15.16 -1.51 -71.85
CA GLY A 18 14.64 -0.25 -72.41
C GLY A 18 15.05 1.01 -71.63
N ASP A 19 14.42 2.15 -71.94
CA ASP A 19 14.74 3.50 -71.42
C ASP A 19 14.29 3.77 -69.96
N CYS A 20 13.56 2.84 -69.33
CA CYS A 20 13.13 2.94 -67.93
C CYS A 20 13.80 1.85 -67.07
N ASP A 21 14.70 2.25 -66.18
CA ASP A 21 15.45 1.33 -65.29
C ASP A 21 14.79 1.27 -63.90
N PHE A 22 14.10 0.16 -63.61
CA PHE A 22 13.51 -0.10 -62.29
C PHE A 22 14.35 -1.11 -61.52
N ALA A 23 14.70 -0.79 -60.28
CA ALA A 23 15.46 -1.68 -59.40
C ALA A 23 14.59 -2.82 -58.85
N ASP A 24 15.21 -3.99 -58.63
CA ASP A 24 14.57 -5.09 -57.91
C ASP A 24 14.21 -4.70 -56.48
N LEU A 25 13.01 -5.10 -56.05
CA LEU A 25 12.45 -4.83 -54.73
C LEU A 25 12.42 -6.14 -53.91
N SER A 26 13.53 -6.44 -53.24
CA SER A 26 13.74 -7.73 -52.56
C SER A 26 12.78 -8.03 -51.40
N LEU A 27 12.11 -7.03 -50.83
CA LEU A 27 11.23 -7.18 -49.66
C LEU A 27 9.73 -7.18 -50.01
N VAL A 28 9.37 -6.92 -51.27
CA VAL A 28 7.97 -6.99 -51.76
C VAL A 28 7.32 -8.37 -51.50
N PRO A 29 8.00 -9.51 -51.62
CA PRO A 29 7.43 -10.80 -51.23
C PRO A 29 7.05 -10.89 -49.73
N ASP A 30 7.83 -10.25 -48.85
CA ASP A 30 7.55 -10.22 -47.42
C ASP A 30 6.34 -9.32 -47.11
N GLU A 31 6.16 -8.22 -47.83
CA GLU A 31 4.96 -7.37 -47.74
C GLU A 31 3.70 -8.14 -48.13
N ALA A 32 3.74 -8.85 -49.26
CA ALA A 32 2.64 -9.67 -49.74
C ALA A 32 2.27 -10.76 -48.73
N LYS A 33 3.29 -11.41 -48.14
CA LYS A 33 3.09 -12.39 -47.06
C LYS A 33 2.44 -11.77 -45.83
N ALA A 34 2.94 -10.63 -45.34
CA ALA A 34 2.40 -9.97 -44.15
C ALA A 34 0.95 -9.48 -44.37
N MET A 35 0.65 -8.90 -45.55
CA MET A 35 -0.72 -8.49 -45.90
C MET A 35 -1.66 -9.70 -46.03
N ARG A 36 -1.19 -10.80 -46.64
CA ARG A 36 -1.96 -12.04 -46.75
C ARG A 36 -2.31 -12.61 -45.38
N GLU A 37 -1.34 -12.68 -44.47
CA GLU A 37 -1.55 -13.12 -43.09
C GLU A 37 -2.59 -12.23 -42.39
N ALA A 38 -2.50 -10.91 -42.55
CA ALA A 38 -3.45 -9.97 -41.96
C ALA A 38 -4.88 -10.13 -42.52
N LEU A 39 -5.06 -10.15 -43.84
CA LEU A 39 -6.38 -10.27 -44.47
C LEU A 39 -7.02 -11.64 -44.21
N THR A 40 -6.22 -12.72 -44.20
CA THR A 40 -6.68 -14.05 -43.79
C THR A 40 -7.11 -14.02 -42.32
N GLY A 41 -6.39 -13.29 -41.46
CA GLY A 41 -6.73 -13.06 -40.05
C GLY A 41 -8.07 -12.34 -39.85
N LEU A 42 -8.53 -11.54 -40.81
CA LEU A 42 -9.88 -10.93 -40.80
C LEU A 42 -10.98 -11.92 -41.25
N GLY A 43 -10.63 -13.15 -41.63
CA GLY A 43 -11.55 -14.15 -42.15
C GLY A 43 -11.87 -14.02 -43.65
N LEU A 44 -11.08 -13.23 -44.40
CA LEU A 44 -11.24 -13.09 -45.86
C LEU A 44 -10.62 -14.28 -46.60
N ARG A 45 -11.16 -14.60 -47.78
CA ARG A 45 -10.67 -15.69 -48.64
C ARG A 45 -9.84 -15.14 -49.81
N GLU A 46 -8.65 -15.68 -50.01
CA GLU A 46 -7.81 -15.31 -51.17
C GLU A 46 -8.47 -15.82 -52.47
N LEU A 47 -8.54 -14.98 -53.50
CA LEU A 47 -9.16 -15.31 -54.79
C LEU A 47 -8.43 -16.46 -55.51
N SER A 48 -7.11 -16.45 -55.45
CA SER A 48 -6.26 -17.47 -56.07
C SER A 48 -4.89 -17.46 -55.40
N ARG A 49 -4.30 -18.64 -55.20
CA ARG A 49 -2.98 -18.81 -54.59
C ARG A 49 -2.12 -19.70 -55.48
N VAL A 50 -0.97 -19.19 -55.90
CA VAL A 50 0.06 -19.98 -56.59
C VAL A 50 1.16 -20.29 -55.57
N PRO A 51 1.39 -21.56 -55.18
CA PRO A 51 2.44 -21.89 -54.23
C PRO A 51 3.82 -21.45 -54.74
N GLY A 52 4.56 -20.70 -53.92
CA GLY A 52 5.95 -20.35 -54.17
C GLY A 52 6.21 -19.11 -55.04
N ARG A 53 5.17 -18.39 -55.50
CA ARG A 53 5.32 -17.08 -56.16
C ARG A 53 4.11 -16.18 -55.95
N GLU A 54 4.32 -14.88 -56.07
CA GLU A 54 3.25 -13.89 -56.05
C GLU A 54 2.65 -13.67 -57.45
N LEU A 55 1.41 -13.15 -57.49
CA LEU A 55 0.74 -12.79 -58.74
C LEU A 55 1.27 -11.46 -59.27
N THR A 56 1.43 -11.36 -60.59
CA THR A 56 1.62 -10.08 -61.27
C THR A 56 0.31 -9.28 -61.32
N HIS A 57 0.38 -7.99 -61.67
CA HIS A 57 -0.82 -7.15 -61.79
C HIS A 57 -1.79 -7.66 -62.88
N ASP A 58 -1.28 -8.20 -63.99
CA ASP A 58 -2.10 -8.79 -65.07
C ASP A 58 -2.71 -10.13 -64.66
N GLU A 59 -1.98 -10.95 -63.90
CA GLU A 59 -2.52 -12.20 -63.35
C GLU A 59 -3.64 -11.93 -62.34
N LEU A 60 -3.46 -10.94 -61.45
CA LEU A 60 -4.52 -10.50 -60.53
C LEU A 60 -5.74 -10.00 -61.31
N TYR A 61 -5.54 -9.22 -62.36
CA TYR A 61 -6.63 -8.80 -63.24
C TYR A 61 -7.37 -10.00 -63.85
N ALA A 62 -6.66 -11.02 -64.32
CA ALA A 62 -7.26 -12.24 -64.86
C ALA A 62 -8.11 -12.97 -63.81
N GLU A 63 -7.68 -13.02 -62.55
CA GLU A 63 -8.45 -13.62 -61.44
C GLU A 63 -9.68 -12.78 -61.08
N VAL A 64 -9.55 -11.46 -61.05
CA VAL A 64 -10.68 -10.53 -60.87
C VAL A 64 -11.72 -10.72 -61.99
N VAL A 65 -11.28 -10.98 -63.23
CA VAL A 65 -12.18 -11.31 -64.35
C VAL A 65 -12.82 -12.71 -64.20
N LYS A 66 -12.26 -13.63 -63.42
CA LYS A 66 -12.89 -14.94 -63.15
C LYS A 66 -13.95 -14.89 -62.04
N LEU A 67 -13.89 -13.92 -61.13
CA LEU A 67 -14.76 -13.82 -59.96
C LEU A 67 -16.26 -13.80 -60.31
N ARG A 68 -16.97 -14.92 -60.10
CA ARG A 68 -18.43 -14.98 -60.22
C ARG A 68 -19.07 -14.88 -58.84
N ALA A 69 -19.83 -13.81 -58.59
CA ALA A 69 -20.67 -13.72 -57.39
C ALA A 69 -22.00 -14.45 -57.66
N GLU A 70 -22.43 -15.32 -56.74
CA GLU A 70 -23.75 -15.99 -56.83
C GLU A 70 -24.90 -14.96 -56.67
N PRO A 71 -26.07 -15.15 -57.30
CA PRO A 71 -27.19 -14.24 -57.16
C PRO A 71 -27.78 -14.29 -55.73
N GLY A 72 -27.81 -13.15 -55.02
CA GLY A 72 -28.60 -12.99 -53.79
C GLY A 72 -27.82 -12.52 -52.54
N GLU A 73 -26.50 -12.72 -52.49
CA GLU A 73 -25.65 -12.16 -51.42
C GLU A 73 -24.52 -11.33 -52.04
N GLY A 74 -24.53 -10.03 -51.79
CA GLY A 74 -23.47 -9.15 -52.26
C GLY A 74 -22.12 -9.46 -51.58
N CYS A 75 -21.02 -9.54 -52.34
CA CYS A 75 -19.68 -9.81 -51.79
C CYS A 75 -18.82 -8.54 -51.66
N SER A 76 -17.87 -8.55 -50.72
CA SER A 76 -16.84 -7.51 -50.60
C SER A 76 -15.48 -8.04 -51.06
N LEU A 77 -14.65 -7.16 -51.62
CA LEU A 77 -13.35 -7.51 -52.17
C LEU A 77 -12.26 -6.50 -51.75
N VAL A 78 -11.13 -7.01 -51.26
CA VAL A 78 -9.92 -6.22 -51.00
C VAL A 78 -8.87 -6.53 -52.07
N LEU A 79 -8.35 -5.51 -52.75
CA LEU A 79 -7.25 -5.64 -53.71
C LEU A 79 -6.03 -4.91 -53.16
N TYR A 80 -4.92 -5.62 -53.00
CA TYR A 80 -3.64 -5.06 -52.57
C TYR A 80 -2.62 -5.18 -53.71
N CYS A 81 -2.05 -4.06 -54.13
CA CYS A 81 -1.06 -4.00 -55.20
C CYS A 81 0.21 -3.35 -54.65
N THR A 82 1.33 -4.07 -54.68
CA THR A 82 2.66 -3.55 -54.31
C THR A 82 3.70 -3.76 -55.42
N GLY A 83 4.66 -2.85 -55.50
CA GLY A 83 5.72 -2.81 -56.50
C GLY A 83 6.08 -1.37 -56.87
N HIS A 84 6.60 -1.17 -58.08
CA HIS A 84 6.84 0.18 -58.60
C HIS A 84 5.56 0.82 -59.14
N GLY A 85 5.44 2.12 -58.90
CA GLY A 85 4.46 3.00 -59.54
C GLY A 85 5.18 3.97 -60.48
N HIS A 86 4.64 4.16 -61.68
CA HIS A 86 5.19 5.07 -62.68
C HIS A 86 4.16 6.13 -63.05
N ALA A 87 4.55 7.40 -63.03
CA ALA A 87 3.71 8.50 -63.51
C ALA A 87 4.16 8.88 -64.91
N ASP A 88 3.28 8.68 -65.89
CA ASP A 88 3.47 9.05 -67.29
C ASP A 88 2.60 10.27 -67.64
N ASP A 89 3.12 11.16 -68.48
CA ASP A 89 2.47 12.42 -68.84
C ASP A 89 1.19 12.21 -69.69
N ASP A 90 1.14 11.15 -70.50
CA ASP A 90 0.04 10.84 -71.42
C ASP A 90 -0.89 9.75 -70.87
N ALA A 91 -0.33 8.69 -70.29
CA ALA A 91 -1.05 7.51 -69.81
C ALA A 91 -1.51 7.60 -68.34
N GLY A 92 -0.97 8.54 -67.56
CA GLY A 92 -1.29 8.71 -66.14
C GLY A 92 -0.46 7.80 -65.22
N TRP A 93 -1.01 7.39 -64.08
CA TRP A 93 -0.27 6.57 -63.11
C TRP A 93 -0.49 5.07 -63.37
N LEU A 94 0.62 4.33 -63.48
CA LEU A 94 0.69 2.93 -63.92
C LEU A 94 1.37 2.05 -62.86
N LEU A 95 0.87 0.82 -62.71
CA LEU A 95 1.57 -0.25 -62.00
C LEU A 95 2.56 -0.92 -62.96
N VAL A 96 3.84 -0.96 -62.58
CA VAL A 96 4.92 -1.44 -63.45
C VAL A 96 4.89 -2.97 -63.57
N PRO A 97 4.86 -3.55 -64.78
CA PRO A 97 4.92 -4.99 -64.97
C PRO A 97 6.34 -5.55 -64.72
N PRO A 98 6.51 -6.86 -64.46
CA PRO A 98 7.83 -7.47 -64.27
C PRO A 98 8.72 -7.42 -65.53
N GLU A 99 8.13 -7.34 -66.72
CA GLU A 99 8.83 -7.22 -68.00
C GLU A 99 8.33 -5.93 -68.69
N THR A 100 9.09 -4.84 -68.57
CA THR A 100 8.69 -3.50 -69.02
C THR A 100 8.58 -3.37 -70.54
N ASP A 101 9.35 -4.16 -71.30
CA ASP A 101 9.35 -4.15 -72.77
C ASP A 101 8.37 -5.16 -73.40
N ALA A 102 7.69 -5.98 -72.58
CA ALA A 102 6.77 -6.99 -73.10
C ALA A 102 5.53 -6.36 -73.76
N GLN A 103 5.19 -5.13 -73.40
CA GLN A 103 4.08 -4.37 -73.95
C GLN A 103 4.35 -2.85 -73.87
N PRO A 104 3.76 -2.03 -74.76
CA PRO A 104 3.84 -0.56 -74.67
C PRO A 104 3.41 -0.03 -73.30
N ILE A 105 3.96 1.12 -72.88
CA ILE A 105 3.61 1.80 -71.62
C ILE A 105 2.09 2.02 -71.50
N ASP A 106 1.41 2.37 -72.59
CA ASP A 106 -0.04 2.56 -72.65
C ASP A 106 -0.85 1.30 -72.26
N ASP A 107 -0.24 0.11 -72.40
CA ASP A 107 -0.87 -1.17 -72.08
C ASP A 107 -0.60 -1.63 -70.63
N TRP A 108 0.25 -0.92 -69.88
CA TRP A 108 0.51 -1.23 -68.47
C TRP A 108 -0.75 -1.10 -67.62
N MET A 109 -0.74 -1.75 -66.45
CA MET A 109 -1.94 -1.85 -65.62
C MET A 109 -2.23 -0.52 -64.92
N THR A 110 -3.34 0.14 -65.29
CA THR A 110 -3.89 1.24 -64.49
C THR A 110 -4.81 0.71 -63.39
N PRO A 111 -4.89 1.37 -62.22
CA PRO A 111 -5.91 1.09 -61.20
C PRO A 111 -7.34 1.04 -61.76
N ALA A 112 -7.66 1.92 -62.71
CA ALA A 112 -8.97 1.96 -63.35
C ALA A 112 -9.24 0.72 -64.22
N ARG A 113 -8.23 0.21 -64.95
CA ARG A 113 -8.33 -1.03 -65.72
C ARG A 113 -8.58 -2.23 -64.80
N LEU A 114 -7.92 -2.28 -63.65
CA LEU A 114 -8.11 -3.32 -62.64
C LEU A 114 -9.54 -3.34 -62.07
N LEU A 115 -10.14 -2.16 -61.83
CA LEU A 115 -11.49 -2.03 -61.26
C LEU A 115 -12.62 -2.25 -62.28
N ARG A 116 -12.37 -2.03 -63.58
CA ARG A 116 -13.40 -2.06 -64.64
C ARG A 116 -14.24 -3.35 -64.68
N PRO A 117 -13.69 -4.57 -64.51
CA PRO A 117 -14.48 -5.80 -64.50
C PRO A 117 -15.45 -5.91 -63.33
N LEU A 118 -15.14 -5.25 -62.20
CA LEU A 118 -15.92 -5.32 -60.95
C LEU A 118 -17.16 -4.45 -61.01
N LEU A 119 -17.08 -3.30 -61.70
CA LEU A 119 -18.22 -2.37 -61.89
C LEU A 119 -19.41 -2.99 -62.65
N ARG A 120 -19.20 -4.15 -63.30
CA ARG A 120 -20.22 -4.89 -64.07
C ARG A 120 -20.72 -6.15 -63.37
N ARG A 121 -20.35 -6.38 -62.10
CA ARG A 121 -20.64 -7.61 -61.34
C ARG A 121 -21.38 -7.30 -60.04
N ASN A 122 -21.98 -8.31 -59.42
CA ASN A 122 -22.65 -8.23 -58.11
C ASN A 122 -21.64 -8.12 -56.93
N VAL A 123 -20.60 -7.30 -57.07
CA VAL A 123 -19.69 -6.95 -55.97
C VAL A 123 -20.24 -5.69 -55.32
N SER A 124 -20.56 -5.77 -54.03
CA SER A 124 -21.17 -4.67 -53.29
C SER A 124 -20.16 -3.59 -52.98
N GLN A 125 -18.95 -3.98 -52.58
CA GLN A 125 -17.92 -3.05 -52.15
C GLN A 125 -16.51 -3.55 -52.51
N VAL A 126 -15.66 -2.62 -52.94
CA VAL A 126 -14.25 -2.87 -53.26
C VAL A 126 -13.37 -1.92 -52.47
N LEU A 127 -12.35 -2.46 -51.80
CA LEU A 127 -11.26 -1.69 -51.20
C LEU A 127 -9.97 -1.95 -52.00
N LEU A 128 -9.48 -0.92 -52.69
CA LEU A 128 -8.20 -0.96 -53.39
C LEU A 128 -7.12 -0.30 -52.53
N ILE A 129 -6.03 -1.00 -52.29
CA ILE A 129 -4.85 -0.52 -51.56
C ILE A 129 -3.67 -0.53 -52.53
N LEU A 130 -3.10 0.65 -52.79
CA LEU A 130 -1.94 0.86 -53.66
C LEU A 130 -0.71 1.16 -52.79
N ASP A 131 0.23 0.23 -52.73
CA ASP A 131 1.51 0.36 -52.01
C ASP A 131 2.66 0.49 -52.99
N ALA A 132 2.81 1.71 -53.53
CA ALA A 132 3.80 2.04 -54.55
C ALA A 132 4.10 3.56 -54.55
N CYS A 133 5.24 3.95 -55.11
CA CYS A 133 5.63 5.36 -55.24
C CYS A 133 4.58 6.17 -55.99
N TYR A 134 4.33 7.40 -55.53
CA TYR A 134 3.39 8.34 -56.13
C TYR A 134 1.93 7.83 -56.25
N SER A 135 1.57 6.77 -55.51
CA SER A 135 0.27 6.08 -55.57
C SER A 135 -0.95 6.99 -55.32
N GLY A 136 -0.76 8.16 -54.70
CA GLY A 136 -1.78 9.19 -54.58
C GLY A 136 -2.37 9.66 -55.92
N ASP A 137 -1.57 9.74 -56.99
CA ASP A 137 -2.08 10.09 -58.33
C ASP A 137 -2.90 8.94 -58.93
N GLY A 138 -2.42 7.70 -58.82
CA GLY A 138 -3.15 6.50 -59.25
C GLY A 138 -4.48 6.33 -58.53
N ALA A 139 -4.54 6.64 -57.24
CA ALA A 139 -5.76 6.56 -56.46
C ALA A 139 -6.82 7.60 -56.89
N ARG A 140 -6.39 8.84 -57.19
CA ARG A 140 -7.27 9.91 -57.71
C ARG A 140 -7.79 9.60 -59.11
N GLU A 141 -6.95 9.02 -59.96
CA GLU A 141 -7.34 8.60 -61.31
C GLU A 141 -8.36 7.47 -61.26
N ALA A 142 -8.10 6.43 -60.45
CA ALA A 142 -9.00 5.30 -60.22
C ALA A 142 -10.41 5.79 -59.85
N LEU A 143 -10.49 6.74 -58.91
CA LEU A 143 -11.74 7.33 -58.46
C LEU A 143 -12.47 8.06 -59.59
N THR A 144 -11.78 8.95 -60.30
CA THR A 144 -12.38 9.78 -61.36
C THR A 144 -13.01 8.92 -62.46
N ARG A 145 -12.27 7.90 -62.93
CA ARG A 145 -12.73 6.97 -63.97
C ARG A 145 -13.81 6.02 -63.47
N ALA A 146 -13.76 5.60 -62.20
CA ALA A 146 -14.80 4.76 -61.58
C ALA A 146 -16.13 5.52 -61.44
N LEU A 147 -16.11 6.78 -60.96
CA LEU A 147 -17.31 7.64 -60.83
C LEU A 147 -17.98 7.91 -62.18
N THR A 148 -17.19 8.16 -63.22
CA THR A 148 -17.73 8.34 -64.58
C THR A 148 -18.36 7.05 -65.10
N SER A 149 -17.79 5.90 -64.74
CA SER A 149 -18.30 4.59 -65.15
C SER A 149 -19.56 4.16 -64.39
N THR A 150 -19.68 4.44 -63.09
CA THR A 150 -20.87 4.11 -62.29
C THR A 150 -22.08 4.94 -62.69
N VAL A 151 -21.91 6.24 -62.97
CA VAL A 151 -22.99 7.10 -63.51
C VAL A 151 -23.51 6.58 -64.86
N ASN A 152 -22.61 6.10 -65.72
CA ASN A 152 -22.97 5.60 -67.04
C ASN A 152 -23.54 4.17 -67.05
N LEU A 153 -23.20 3.33 -66.06
CA LEU A 153 -23.57 1.91 -66.01
C LEU A 153 -24.70 1.60 -65.02
N GLY A 154 -25.12 2.57 -64.19
CA GLY A 154 -26.15 2.36 -63.15
C GLY A 154 -25.75 1.35 -62.06
N SER A 155 -24.44 1.11 -61.89
CA SER A 155 -23.89 0.12 -60.96
C SER A 155 -23.73 0.71 -59.56
N ALA A 156 -24.15 -0.06 -58.54
CA ALA A 156 -24.18 0.35 -57.12
C ALA A 156 -22.99 -0.20 -56.29
N THR A 157 -21.82 -0.41 -56.91
CA THR A 157 -20.61 -0.85 -56.19
C THR A 157 -19.95 0.30 -55.45
N ASP A 158 -19.80 0.21 -54.12
CA ASP A 158 -19.06 1.21 -53.34
C ASP A 158 -17.55 0.99 -53.47
N LEU A 159 -16.81 2.05 -53.76
CA LEU A 159 -15.36 2.01 -53.94
C LEU A 159 -14.63 2.78 -52.83
N TRP A 160 -13.63 2.12 -52.24
CA TRP A 160 -12.67 2.69 -51.30
C TRP A 160 -11.27 2.56 -51.89
N VAL A 161 -10.47 3.62 -51.82
CA VAL A 161 -9.09 3.60 -52.32
C VAL A 161 -8.14 4.17 -51.28
N VAL A 162 -7.15 3.38 -50.88
CA VAL A 162 -6.06 3.75 -49.97
C VAL A 162 -4.77 3.80 -50.78
N ALA A 163 -4.03 4.90 -50.65
CA ALA A 163 -2.69 5.04 -51.21
C ALA A 163 -1.67 5.07 -50.06
N ALA A 164 -0.60 4.29 -50.18
CA ALA A 164 0.48 4.22 -49.20
C ALA A 164 1.38 5.47 -49.20
N ALA A 165 1.33 6.27 -50.27
CA ALA A 165 2.13 7.47 -50.49
C ALA A 165 1.30 8.58 -51.17
N ARG A 166 1.60 9.85 -50.91
CA ARG A 166 1.01 10.98 -51.67
C ARG A 166 1.67 11.13 -53.03
N ARG A 167 1.16 12.07 -53.82
CA ARG A 167 1.63 12.38 -55.18
C ARG A 167 3.13 12.63 -55.29
N LEU A 168 3.76 13.20 -54.27
CA LEU A 168 5.19 13.55 -54.27
C LEU A 168 6.02 12.67 -53.32
N ASP A 169 5.39 11.69 -52.68
CA ASP A 169 6.03 10.84 -51.70
C ASP A 169 6.53 9.56 -52.38
N GLU A 170 7.71 9.10 -52.01
CA GLU A 170 8.23 7.79 -52.38
C GLU A 170 7.79 6.74 -51.34
N ALA A 171 7.34 5.58 -51.81
CA ALA A 171 7.00 4.46 -50.94
C ALA A 171 8.26 3.63 -50.68
N GLN A 172 8.55 3.33 -49.41
CA GLN A 172 9.65 2.46 -49.03
C GLN A 172 9.17 1.04 -48.77
N GLN A 173 9.98 0.06 -49.19
CA GLN A 173 9.68 -1.35 -48.97
C GLN A 173 9.58 -1.68 -47.47
N MET A 174 8.62 -2.53 -47.10
CA MET A 174 8.35 -3.01 -45.74
C MET A 174 8.04 -1.90 -44.72
N THR A 175 7.63 -0.73 -45.17
CA THR A 175 7.28 0.40 -44.30
C THR A 175 5.77 0.49 -44.08
N PHE A 176 4.97 0.51 -45.16
CA PHE A 176 3.51 0.66 -45.06
C PHE A 176 2.83 -0.54 -44.42
N VAL A 177 3.10 -1.77 -44.91
CA VAL A 177 2.37 -2.97 -44.45
C VAL A 177 2.47 -3.21 -42.94
N PRO A 178 3.67 -3.19 -42.31
CA PRO A 178 3.74 -3.39 -40.85
C PRO A 178 2.96 -2.33 -40.06
N ALA A 179 3.02 -1.07 -40.48
CA ALA A 179 2.26 0.02 -39.85
C ALA A 179 0.76 -0.13 -40.07
N PHE A 180 0.33 -0.54 -41.26
CA PHE A 180 -1.07 -0.75 -41.59
C PHE A 180 -1.67 -1.95 -40.82
N VAL A 181 -0.92 -3.04 -40.70
CA VAL A 181 -1.32 -4.21 -39.89
C VAL A 181 -1.41 -3.85 -38.40
N ASP A 182 -0.45 -3.10 -37.87
CA ASP A 182 -0.52 -2.60 -36.48
C ASP A 182 -1.74 -1.66 -36.29
N ALA A 183 -1.99 -0.76 -37.24
CA ALA A 183 -3.16 0.12 -37.22
C ALA A 183 -4.49 -0.66 -37.24
N MET A 184 -4.61 -1.69 -38.09
CA MET A 184 -5.79 -2.57 -38.12
C MET A 184 -6.02 -3.26 -36.76
N ASN A 185 -4.96 -3.82 -36.17
CA ASN A 185 -5.04 -4.50 -34.88
C ASN A 185 -5.43 -3.54 -33.74
N ARG A 186 -4.86 -2.33 -33.74
CA ARG A 186 -5.20 -1.28 -32.76
C ARG A 186 -6.64 -0.81 -32.92
N GLN A 187 -7.10 -0.63 -34.15
CA GLN A 187 -8.47 -0.21 -34.43
C GLN A 187 -9.47 -1.29 -34.02
N ALA A 188 -9.20 -2.57 -34.35
CA ALA A 188 -10.03 -3.69 -33.94
C ALA A 188 -10.20 -3.75 -32.41
N ALA A 189 -9.11 -3.52 -31.66
CA ALA A 189 -9.14 -3.51 -30.20
C ALA A 189 -9.88 -2.30 -29.58
N GLN A 190 -10.03 -1.19 -30.33
CA GLN A 190 -10.71 0.02 -29.87
C GLN A 190 -12.20 0.03 -30.25
N SER A 191 -12.58 -0.67 -31.32
CA SER A 191 -13.93 -0.67 -31.91
C SER A 191 -14.64 -2.02 -31.74
N LEU A 192 -14.74 -2.53 -30.51
CA LEU A 192 -15.30 -3.87 -30.24
C LEU A 192 -16.78 -4.03 -30.67
N THR A 193 -17.53 -2.93 -30.80
CA THR A 193 -18.95 -2.94 -31.21
C THR A 193 -19.15 -2.74 -32.71
N ASP A 194 -18.10 -2.39 -33.45
CA ASP A 194 -18.21 -2.12 -34.88
C ASP A 194 -17.90 -3.41 -35.66
N PRO A 195 -18.81 -3.90 -36.53
CA PRO A 195 -18.61 -5.16 -37.27
C PRO A 195 -17.53 -5.07 -38.36
N PHE A 196 -17.12 -3.86 -38.74
CA PHE A 196 -16.13 -3.60 -39.79
C PHE A 196 -15.16 -2.50 -39.35
N LEU A 197 -13.91 -2.60 -39.80
CA LEU A 197 -12.89 -1.57 -39.60
C LEU A 197 -13.08 -0.45 -40.63
N ASP A 198 -13.04 0.81 -40.17
CA ASP A 198 -13.09 1.98 -41.04
C ASP A 198 -11.71 2.23 -41.69
N PRO A 199 -11.59 2.13 -43.04
CA PRO A 199 -10.33 2.36 -43.73
C PRO A 199 -9.73 3.74 -43.44
N SER A 200 -10.55 4.76 -43.18
CA SER A 200 -10.10 6.12 -42.85
C SER A 200 -9.35 6.12 -41.52
N ARG A 201 -9.96 5.53 -40.48
CA ARG A 201 -9.34 5.43 -39.16
C ARG A 201 -8.08 4.57 -39.16
N VAL A 202 -8.10 3.45 -39.89
CA VAL A 202 -6.91 2.59 -40.05
C VAL A 202 -5.80 3.37 -40.74
N THR A 203 -6.10 4.11 -41.80
CA THR A 203 -5.11 4.88 -42.56
C THR A 203 -4.55 6.05 -41.74
N ASP A 204 -5.39 6.76 -40.99
CA ASP A 204 -4.95 7.84 -40.08
C ASP A 204 -3.99 7.30 -39.01
N LEU A 205 -4.33 6.17 -38.37
CA LEU A 205 -3.43 5.50 -37.42
C LEU A 205 -2.14 5.01 -38.09
N THR A 206 -2.21 4.53 -39.34
CA THR A 206 -1.02 4.14 -40.10
C THR A 206 -0.10 5.34 -40.33
N ALA A 207 -0.65 6.49 -40.73
CA ALA A 207 0.11 7.73 -40.90
C ALA A 207 0.74 8.20 -39.59
N GLU A 208 0.05 8.07 -38.45
CA GLU A 208 0.61 8.39 -37.13
C GLU A 208 1.79 7.47 -36.74
N LEU A 209 1.71 6.18 -37.07
CA LEU A 209 2.78 5.21 -36.83
C LEU A 209 3.99 5.51 -37.71
N LEU A 210 3.76 5.79 -38.99
CA LEU A 210 4.80 6.11 -39.95
C LEU A 210 5.49 7.43 -39.65
N LYS A 211 4.78 8.46 -39.17
CA LYS A 211 5.38 9.75 -38.79
C LYS A 211 6.53 9.61 -37.78
N LYS A 212 6.55 8.54 -36.98
CA LYS A 212 7.61 8.27 -36.00
C LYS A 212 8.86 7.63 -36.61
N GLN A 213 8.74 6.99 -37.76
CA GLN A 213 9.79 6.14 -38.36
C GLN A 213 10.23 6.66 -39.74
N HIS A 214 9.29 7.13 -40.56
CA HIS A 214 9.48 7.59 -41.93
C HIS A 214 8.55 8.80 -42.22
N ALA A 215 9.00 10.01 -41.88
CA ALA A 215 8.17 11.22 -41.95
C ALA A 215 7.78 11.65 -43.38
N GLU A 216 8.45 11.10 -44.39
CA GLU A 216 8.29 11.47 -45.81
C GLU A 216 7.24 10.64 -46.55
N GLN A 217 6.83 9.48 -46.02
CA GLN A 217 5.78 8.63 -46.60
C GLN A 217 4.48 8.80 -45.82
N VAL A 218 3.47 9.41 -46.43
CA VAL A 218 2.18 9.63 -45.76
C VAL A 218 1.04 8.89 -46.47
N PRO A 219 0.49 7.82 -45.87
CA PRO A 219 -0.66 7.13 -46.43
C PRO A 219 -1.93 7.97 -46.24
N TRP A 220 -2.88 7.81 -47.16
CA TRP A 220 -4.15 8.54 -47.11
C TRP A 220 -5.27 7.80 -47.86
N VAL A 221 -6.51 8.10 -47.49
CA VAL A 221 -7.71 7.60 -48.19
C VAL A 221 -8.08 8.58 -49.30
N ALA A 222 -7.93 8.15 -50.55
CA ALA A 222 -8.24 8.96 -51.73
C ALA A 222 -9.75 9.03 -52.02
N ALA A 223 -10.51 8.01 -51.59
CA ALA A 223 -11.96 7.94 -51.75
C ALA A 223 -12.61 7.10 -50.66
N GLY A 224 -13.74 7.58 -50.13
CA GLY A 224 -14.63 6.82 -49.25
C GLY A 224 -16.08 7.28 -49.44
N TYR A 225 -16.93 6.39 -49.96
CA TYR A 225 -18.36 6.69 -50.12
C TYR A 225 -19.06 6.57 -48.74
N GLN A 226 -19.79 7.62 -48.33
CA GLN A 226 -20.26 7.81 -46.95
C GLN A 226 -21.58 7.08 -46.61
N ALA A 227 -22.32 6.54 -47.57
CA ALA A 227 -23.61 5.90 -47.30
C ALA A 227 -23.43 4.47 -46.76
N GLY A 228 -23.17 4.33 -45.45
CA GLY A 228 -23.19 3.04 -44.74
C GLY A 228 -21.83 2.41 -44.40
N GLY A 229 -20.72 3.09 -44.66
CA GLY A 229 -19.36 2.68 -44.27
C GLY A 229 -18.76 1.55 -45.13
N CYS A 230 -17.47 1.27 -44.92
CA CYS A 230 -16.77 0.16 -45.58
C CYS A 230 -16.99 -1.17 -44.84
N ARG A 231 -17.34 -2.22 -45.59
CA ARG A 231 -17.59 -3.60 -45.14
C ARG A 231 -16.55 -4.58 -45.72
N ALA A 232 -15.53 -4.07 -46.42
CA ALA A 232 -14.47 -4.87 -47.00
C ALA A 232 -13.44 -5.36 -45.96
N LEU A 233 -13.38 -4.70 -44.80
CA LEU A 233 -12.52 -5.08 -43.68
C LEU A 233 -13.38 -5.52 -42.49
N PRO A 234 -13.74 -6.81 -42.36
CA PRO A 234 -14.40 -7.33 -41.17
C PRO A 234 -13.57 -7.06 -39.91
N ASN A 235 -14.22 -6.71 -38.82
CA ASN A 235 -13.54 -6.56 -37.54
C ASN A 235 -13.43 -7.93 -36.84
N PRO A 236 -12.22 -8.49 -36.69
CA PRO A 236 -12.01 -9.79 -36.06
C PRO A 236 -12.46 -9.80 -34.59
N LEU A 237 -12.41 -8.65 -33.92
CA LEU A 237 -12.76 -8.52 -32.50
C LEU A 237 -14.19 -8.02 -32.29
N PHE A 238 -15.04 -8.04 -33.33
CA PHE A 238 -16.44 -7.64 -33.21
C PHE A 238 -17.20 -8.53 -32.21
N MET A 239 -17.74 -7.87 -31.19
CA MET A 239 -18.60 -8.39 -30.14
C MET A 239 -20.05 -7.96 -30.41
N PRO A 240 -20.95 -8.90 -30.76
CA PRO A 240 -22.36 -8.57 -30.92
C PRO A 240 -22.98 -8.06 -29.62
N PRO A 241 -23.86 -7.04 -29.70
CA PRO A 241 -24.53 -6.47 -28.54
C PRO A 241 -25.63 -7.38 -27.96
N ASP A 242 -26.10 -8.36 -28.73
CA ASP A 242 -27.14 -9.29 -28.31
C ASP A 242 -26.51 -10.53 -27.64
N PRO A 243 -27.08 -11.01 -26.51
CA PRO A 243 -26.66 -12.26 -25.91
C PRO A 243 -26.97 -13.43 -26.86
N PRO A 244 -26.13 -14.47 -26.91
CA PRO A 244 -26.41 -15.64 -27.73
C PRO A 244 -27.70 -16.32 -27.29
N THR A 245 -28.62 -16.56 -28.24
CA THR A 245 -29.90 -17.24 -28.00
C THR A 245 -29.79 -18.74 -28.31
N GLY A 246 -30.11 -19.59 -27.31
CA GLY A 246 -30.22 -21.05 -27.48
C GLY A 246 -28.92 -21.83 -27.75
N ARG A 247 -29.06 -23.17 -27.83
CA ARG A 247 -28.05 -24.25 -28.03
C ARG A 247 -27.14 -24.68 -26.88
N PHE A 248 -26.66 -23.79 -26.01
CA PHE A 248 -25.73 -24.19 -24.94
C PHE A 248 -26.44 -24.31 -23.59
N ALA A 249 -26.15 -25.37 -22.83
CA ALA A 249 -26.66 -25.52 -21.47
C ALA A 249 -26.29 -24.26 -20.65
N ARG A 250 -27.31 -23.65 -20.02
CA ARG A 250 -27.21 -22.32 -19.39
C ARG A 250 -26.04 -22.19 -18.42
N GLN A 251 -25.69 -23.29 -17.73
CA GLN A 251 -24.61 -23.35 -16.75
C GLN A 251 -23.20 -23.13 -17.34
N TRP A 252 -22.96 -23.48 -18.61
CA TRP A 252 -21.64 -23.37 -19.24
C TRP A 252 -21.46 -22.09 -20.05
N SER A 253 -22.55 -21.54 -20.58
CA SER A 253 -22.52 -20.39 -21.51
C SER A 253 -21.97 -19.12 -20.87
N ALA A 254 -22.40 -18.79 -19.65
CA ALA A 254 -21.95 -17.58 -18.98
C ALA A 254 -20.45 -17.64 -18.58
N PRO A 255 -19.97 -18.70 -17.90
CA PRO A 255 -18.54 -18.86 -17.60
C PRO A 255 -17.66 -18.86 -18.85
N ALA A 256 -18.03 -19.59 -19.91
CA ALA A 256 -17.26 -19.68 -21.15
C ALA A 256 -17.05 -18.33 -21.86
N ARG A 257 -17.98 -17.38 -21.64
CA ARG A 257 -17.89 -16.02 -22.18
C ARG A 257 -17.27 -15.02 -21.19
N GLY A 258 -17.04 -15.42 -19.94
CA GLY A 258 -16.57 -14.51 -18.90
C GLY A 258 -17.63 -13.50 -18.45
N VAL A 259 -18.89 -13.93 -18.39
CA VAL A 259 -20.01 -13.13 -17.87
C VAL A 259 -20.65 -13.82 -16.67
N ALA A 260 -21.33 -13.08 -15.80
CA ALA A 260 -21.99 -13.65 -14.63
C ALA A 260 -23.32 -14.32 -15.00
N GLU A 261 -24.04 -13.77 -15.97
CA GLU A 261 -25.36 -14.25 -16.37
C GLU A 261 -25.43 -14.55 -17.87
N ALA A 262 -26.20 -15.58 -18.23
CA ALA A 262 -26.35 -15.98 -19.63
C ALA A 262 -27.03 -14.90 -20.50
N SER A 263 -27.81 -14.00 -19.89
CA SER A 263 -28.46 -12.84 -20.51
C SER A 263 -27.51 -11.69 -20.86
N GLN A 264 -26.29 -11.66 -20.30
CA GLN A 264 -25.34 -10.58 -20.58
C GLN A 264 -24.68 -10.77 -21.95
N PRO A 265 -24.42 -9.67 -22.69
CA PRO A 265 -23.79 -9.75 -24.02
C PRO A 265 -22.26 -9.84 -23.95
N GLY A 266 -21.65 -10.17 -25.09
CA GLY A 266 -20.20 -10.17 -25.30
C GLY A 266 -19.47 -11.47 -24.94
N TRP A 267 -18.16 -11.47 -25.23
CA TRP A 267 -17.22 -12.59 -25.13
C TRP A 267 -15.87 -12.09 -24.64
N TYR A 268 -15.58 -12.29 -23.35
CA TYR A 268 -14.45 -11.66 -22.68
C TYR A 268 -13.42 -12.65 -22.15
N PHE A 269 -13.78 -13.94 -22.08
CA PHE A 269 -12.83 -14.98 -21.67
C PHE A 269 -11.64 -15.01 -22.63
N ALA A 270 -10.43 -14.81 -22.10
CA ALA A 270 -9.22 -14.64 -22.87
C ALA A 270 -8.02 -15.31 -22.18
N GLY A 271 -7.03 -15.71 -22.98
CA GLY A 271 -5.84 -16.42 -22.53
C GLY A 271 -6.10 -17.91 -22.26
N ARG A 272 -5.11 -18.56 -21.64
CA ARG A 272 -5.06 -20.03 -21.41
C ARG A 272 -4.95 -20.85 -22.69
N ASP A 273 -4.44 -20.26 -23.76
CA ASP A 273 -4.30 -20.86 -25.09
C ASP A 273 -3.57 -22.20 -25.05
N ASP A 274 -2.48 -22.33 -24.28
CA ASP A 274 -1.73 -23.59 -24.19
C ASP A 274 -2.54 -24.71 -23.51
N ILE A 275 -3.35 -24.36 -22.52
CA ILE A 275 -4.20 -25.31 -21.79
C ILE A 275 -5.39 -25.72 -22.66
N LEU A 276 -6.02 -24.75 -23.35
CA LEU A 276 -7.05 -25.02 -24.33
C LEU A 276 -6.54 -25.92 -25.45
N ARG A 277 -5.30 -25.69 -25.93
CA ARG A 277 -4.66 -26.50 -26.98
C ARG A 277 -4.42 -27.93 -26.51
N ASP A 278 -3.85 -28.10 -25.33
CA ASP A 278 -3.56 -29.42 -24.77
C ASP A 278 -4.85 -30.22 -24.51
N LEU A 279 -5.88 -29.56 -23.97
CA LEU A 279 -7.18 -30.21 -23.75
C LEU A 279 -7.91 -30.51 -25.07
N ALA A 280 -7.90 -29.60 -26.05
CA ALA A 280 -8.49 -29.84 -27.36
C ALA A 280 -7.84 -31.05 -28.05
N ASN A 281 -6.50 -31.10 -28.10
CA ASN A 281 -5.76 -32.23 -28.66
C ASN A 281 -6.13 -33.55 -27.98
N HIS A 282 -6.18 -33.58 -26.65
CA HIS A 282 -6.57 -34.78 -25.89
C HIS A 282 -7.98 -35.26 -26.26
N LEU A 283 -8.95 -34.35 -26.34
CA LEU A 283 -10.35 -34.68 -26.67
C LEU A 283 -10.51 -35.13 -28.14
N GLN A 284 -9.67 -34.62 -29.04
CA GLN A 284 -9.61 -35.05 -30.46
C GLN A 284 -8.95 -36.41 -30.66
N GLY A 285 -8.30 -36.95 -29.63
CA GLY A 285 -7.55 -38.20 -29.71
C GLY A 285 -6.09 -38.02 -30.17
N ASP A 286 -5.64 -36.78 -30.34
CA ASP A 286 -4.25 -36.44 -30.60
C ASP A 286 -3.47 -36.43 -29.28
N GLY A 287 -2.72 -37.50 -29.02
CA GLY A 287 -1.85 -37.60 -27.84
C GLY A 287 -2.18 -38.77 -26.91
N SER A 288 -1.91 -38.60 -25.61
CA SER A 288 -2.05 -39.68 -24.63
C SER A 288 -3.53 -40.02 -24.37
N PRO A 289 -3.91 -41.32 -24.34
CA PRO A 289 -5.26 -41.75 -23.95
C PRO A 289 -5.54 -41.59 -22.45
N GLN A 290 -4.51 -41.27 -21.65
CA GLN A 290 -4.62 -41.11 -20.21
C GLN A 290 -5.61 -39.98 -19.87
N PRO A 291 -6.55 -40.19 -18.93
CA PRO A 291 -7.51 -39.17 -18.53
C PRO A 291 -6.81 -37.97 -17.90
N VAL A 292 -7.42 -36.79 -18.00
CA VAL A 292 -6.83 -35.52 -17.58
C VAL A 292 -7.54 -34.93 -16.37
N LEU A 293 -6.77 -34.44 -15.40
CA LEU A 293 -7.25 -33.61 -14.31
C LEU A 293 -6.84 -32.16 -14.54
N LEU A 294 -7.83 -31.29 -14.65
CA LEU A 294 -7.65 -29.85 -14.65
C LEU A 294 -7.70 -29.34 -13.21
N ARG A 295 -6.52 -29.06 -12.64
CA ARG A 295 -6.35 -28.63 -11.25
C ARG A 295 -6.26 -27.11 -11.16
N GLY A 296 -6.72 -26.57 -10.04
CA GLY A 296 -6.54 -25.17 -9.72
C GLY A 296 -7.49 -24.70 -8.61
N GLY A 297 -7.07 -23.65 -7.92
CA GLY A 297 -7.83 -23.09 -6.80
C GLY A 297 -9.26 -22.61 -7.18
N PRO A 298 -10.11 -22.30 -6.19
CA PRO A 298 -11.44 -21.75 -6.43
C PRO A 298 -11.39 -20.46 -7.25
N GLY A 299 -12.17 -20.39 -8.33
CA GLY A 299 -12.29 -19.16 -9.15
C GLY A 299 -11.17 -18.93 -10.17
N THR A 300 -10.31 -19.92 -10.45
CA THR A 300 -9.23 -19.83 -11.46
C THR A 300 -9.69 -19.93 -12.93
N GLY A 301 -10.96 -20.28 -13.16
CA GLY A 301 -11.55 -20.35 -14.51
C GLY A 301 -11.72 -21.76 -15.10
N LYS A 302 -11.67 -22.83 -14.29
CA LYS A 302 -11.87 -24.23 -14.75
C LYS A 302 -13.15 -24.40 -15.60
N THR A 303 -14.30 -24.00 -15.07
CA THR A 303 -15.59 -24.03 -15.77
C THR A 303 -15.60 -23.23 -17.07
N ALA A 304 -14.88 -22.09 -17.11
CA ALA A 304 -14.80 -21.26 -18.31
C ALA A 304 -14.02 -21.96 -19.43
N ILE A 305 -12.92 -22.66 -19.09
CA ILE A 305 -12.12 -23.46 -20.03
C ILE A 305 -12.95 -24.62 -20.58
N LEU A 306 -13.59 -25.41 -19.69
CA LEU A 306 -14.42 -26.54 -20.10
C LEU A 306 -15.61 -26.10 -20.95
N GLY A 307 -16.29 -25.02 -20.55
CA GLY A 307 -17.39 -24.44 -21.34
C GLY A 307 -16.93 -23.92 -22.70
N ARG A 308 -15.73 -23.35 -22.80
CA ARG A 308 -15.15 -22.87 -24.07
C ARG A 308 -14.94 -24.02 -25.06
N LEU A 309 -14.42 -25.17 -24.59
CA LEU A 309 -14.25 -26.38 -25.40
C LEU A 309 -15.60 -26.93 -25.87
N LEU A 310 -16.57 -27.02 -24.95
CA LEU A 310 -17.93 -27.46 -25.26
C LEU A 310 -18.61 -26.58 -26.33
N MET A 311 -18.44 -25.25 -26.24
CA MET A 311 -19.05 -24.32 -27.19
C MET A 311 -18.43 -24.34 -28.59
N ALA A 312 -17.22 -24.89 -28.72
CA ALA A 312 -16.46 -24.96 -29.97
C ALA A 312 -16.28 -26.40 -30.50
N ALA A 313 -17.04 -27.34 -29.95
CA ALA A 313 -16.85 -28.77 -30.13
C ALA A 313 -17.09 -29.24 -31.58
N THR A 314 -18.07 -28.67 -32.28
CA THR A 314 -18.39 -29.00 -33.69
C THR A 314 -18.21 -27.81 -34.62
N ASP A 315 -18.13 -28.07 -35.92
CA ASP A 315 -17.98 -27.04 -36.94
C ASP A 315 -19.19 -26.14 -37.00
N GLU A 316 -20.40 -26.69 -36.91
CA GLU A 316 -21.62 -25.90 -36.81
C GLU A 316 -21.63 -25.03 -35.56
N ALA A 317 -21.09 -25.52 -34.44
CA ALA A 317 -20.98 -24.74 -33.21
C ALA A 317 -19.99 -23.59 -33.39
N ARG A 318 -18.80 -23.84 -33.94
CA ARG A 318 -17.78 -22.81 -34.24
C ARG A 318 -18.28 -21.76 -35.23
N GLN A 319 -18.99 -22.18 -36.27
CA GLN A 319 -19.60 -21.28 -37.25
C GLN A 319 -20.77 -20.46 -36.68
N ALA A 320 -21.40 -20.91 -35.58
CA ALA A 320 -22.42 -20.14 -34.88
C ALA A 320 -21.82 -19.11 -33.90
N LEU A 321 -20.56 -19.26 -33.48
CA LEU A 321 -19.87 -18.29 -32.62
C LEU A 321 -19.69 -16.96 -33.36
N PRO A 322 -19.72 -15.79 -32.68
CA PRO A 322 -19.34 -14.53 -33.30
C PRO A 322 -17.84 -14.44 -33.61
N PRO A 323 -17.40 -13.53 -34.51
CA PRO A 323 -16.00 -13.41 -34.93
C PRO A 323 -14.99 -13.39 -33.77
N VAL A 324 -15.22 -12.54 -32.77
CA VAL A 324 -14.37 -12.44 -31.57
C VAL A 324 -14.20 -13.76 -30.81
N ALA A 325 -15.22 -14.61 -30.85
CA ALA A 325 -15.23 -15.91 -30.20
C ALA A 325 -14.70 -17.02 -31.11
N ARG A 326 -14.37 -16.73 -32.37
CA ARG A 326 -13.65 -17.63 -33.28
C ARG A 326 -12.14 -17.44 -33.22
N HIS A 327 -11.68 -16.33 -32.65
CA HIS A 327 -10.26 -16.11 -32.40
C HIS A 327 -9.75 -16.92 -31.19
N GLY A 328 -8.44 -17.22 -31.23
CA GLY A 328 -7.74 -18.02 -30.23
C GLY A 328 -7.70 -19.51 -30.57
N VAL A 329 -7.50 -20.33 -29.54
CA VAL A 329 -7.39 -21.79 -29.71
C VAL A 329 -8.77 -22.44 -29.66
N LEU A 330 -9.13 -23.13 -30.73
CA LEU A 330 -10.37 -23.93 -30.86
C LEU A 330 -10.03 -25.34 -31.37
N PRO A 331 -10.86 -26.35 -31.08
CA PRO A 331 -10.69 -27.69 -31.65
C PRO A 331 -10.69 -27.67 -33.19
N THR A 332 -9.74 -28.37 -33.81
CA THR A 332 -9.61 -28.52 -35.27
C THR A 332 -10.38 -29.76 -35.76
N GLY A 333 -11.71 -29.70 -35.76
CA GLY A 333 -12.56 -30.80 -36.20
C GLY A 333 -13.74 -31.04 -35.27
N ASP A 334 -14.59 -32.00 -35.61
CA ASP A 334 -15.78 -32.32 -34.81
C ASP A 334 -15.43 -33.29 -33.69
N VAL A 335 -15.69 -32.85 -32.46
CA VAL A 335 -15.50 -33.63 -31.24
C VAL A 335 -16.84 -33.73 -30.54
N PRO A 336 -17.52 -34.89 -30.53
CA PRO A 336 -18.75 -35.04 -29.77
C PRO A 336 -18.43 -35.04 -28.27
N ILE A 337 -18.62 -33.88 -27.63
CA ILE A 337 -18.37 -33.67 -26.20
C ILE A 337 -19.68 -33.80 -25.42
N THR A 338 -19.68 -34.68 -24.41
CA THR A 338 -20.66 -34.70 -23.34
C THR A 338 -20.07 -34.01 -22.11
N ALA A 339 -20.84 -33.15 -21.44
CA ALA A 339 -20.38 -32.42 -20.26
C ALA A 339 -21.36 -32.55 -19.09
N LEU A 340 -20.83 -32.77 -17.89
CA LEU A 340 -21.60 -32.95 -16.66
C LEU A 340 -20.99 -32.07 -15.55
N SER A 341 -21.84 -31.41 -14.76
CA SER A 341 -21.44 -30.82 -13.48
C SER A 341 -21.92 -31.77 -12.39
N VAL A 342 -21.03 -32.11 -11.46
CA VAL A 342 -21.36 -32.99 -10.32
C VAL A 342 -21.60 -32.21 -9.03
N ASP A 343 -21.89 -30.91 -9.13
CA ASP A 343 -22.21 -30.05 -7.99
C ASP A 343 -23.38 -30.63 -7.18
N GLY A 344 -23.15 -30.92 -5.90
CA GLY A 344 -24.13 -31.51 -5.00
C GLY A 344 -24.52 -32.96 -5.29
N LEU A 345 -23.87 -33.65 -6.24
CA LEU A 345 -24.18 -35.04 -6.60
C LEU A 345 -23.29 -36.04 -5.85
N ASP A 346 -23.79 -37.26 -5.64
CA ASP A 346 -22.98 -38.43 -5.31
C ASP A 346 -22.71 -39.28 -6.57
N ALA A 347 -21.97 -40.39 -6.41
CA ALA A 347 -21.55 -41.22 -7.54
C ALA A 347 -22.71 -41.92 -8.27
N GLU A 348 -23.81 -42.22 -7.57
CA GLU A 348 -25.00 -42.85 -8.16
C GLU A 348 -25.78 -41.82 -8.97
N SER A 349 -26.07 -40.65 -8.38
CA SER A 349 -26.75 -39.55 -9.07
C SER A 349 -25.99 -39.05 -10.30
N ALA A 350 -24.65 -38.96 -10.21
CA ALA A 350 -23.81 -38.61 -11.34
C ALA A 350 -23.86 -39.64 -12.49
N ALA A 351 -24.10 -40.92 -12.17
CA ALA A 351 -24.27 -41.96 -13.17
C ALA A 351 -25.62 -41.87 -13.87
N GLU A 352 -26.69 -41.53 -13.14
CA GLU A 352 -28.00 -41.28 -13.71
C GLU A 352 -27.96 -40.10 -14.69
N ASP A 353 -27.33 -38.98 -14.29
CA ASP A 353 -27.18 -37.80 -15.14
C ASP A 353 -26.33 -38.08 -16.38
N LEU A 354 -25.26 -38.88 -16.24
CA LEU A 354 -24.45 -39.32 -17.39
C LEU A 354 -25.27 -40.18 -18.34
N ALA A 355 -26.06 -41.12 -17.81
CA ALA A 355 -26.92 -41.98 -18.61
C ALA A 355 -27.96 -41.15 -19.39
N ASP A 356 -28.60 -40.19 -18.73
CA ASP A 356 -29.58 -39.29 -19.37
C ASP A 356 -28.89 -38.39 -20.42
N ALA A 357 -27.71 -37.85 -20.14
CA ALA A 357 -26.95 -37.03 -21.09
C ALA A 357 -26.49 -37.79 -22.34
N LEU A 358 -26.26 -39.10 -22.22
CA LEU A 358 -25.85 -39.97 -23.32
C LEU A 358 -27.02 -40.74 -23.96
N GLY A 359 -28.24 -40.62 -23.42
CA GLY A 359 -29.40 -41.38 -23.87
C GLY A 359 -29.26 -42.89 -23.66
N LEU A 360 -28.60 -43.33 -22.59
CA LEU A 360 -28.39 -44.73 -22.28
C LEU A 360 -29.64 -45.36 -21.63
N PRO A 361 -29.97 -46.62 -21.94
CA PRO A 361 -31.16 -47.30 -21.39
C PRO A 361 -31.00 -47.74 -19.94
N VAL A 362 -29.79 -47.65 -19.37
CA VAL A 362 -29.46 -48.06 -18.01
C VAL A 362 -28.92 -46.86 -17.24
N ARG A 363 -29.43 -46.67 -16.01
CA ARG A 363 -29.16 -45.49 -15.18
C ARG A 363 -28.11 -45.71 -14.08
N ASP A 364 -27.70 -46.96 -13.84
CA ASP A 364 -26.61 -47.25 -12.92
C ASP A 364 -25.24 -47.22 -13.62
N LEU A 365 -24.19 -46.91 -12.85
CA LEU A 365 -22.83 -46.75 -13.37
C LEU A 365 -22.27 -48.02 -14.03
N ALA A 366 -22.57 -49.20 -13.50
CA ALA A 366 -22.06 -50.45 -14.06
C ALA A 366 -22.66 -50.70 -15.45
N GLY A 367 -23.96 -50.42 -15.61
CA GLY A 367 -24.68 -50.43 -16.87
C GLY A 367 -24.15 -49.40 -17.86
N SER A 368 -23.90 -48.16 -17.42
CA SER A 368 -23.32 -47.12 -18.29
C SER A 368 -21.92 -47.50 -18.77
N VAL A 369 -21.04 -47.98 -17.89
CA VAL A 369 -19.70 -48.45 -18.25
C VAL A 369 -19.76 -49.64 -19.21
N ALA A 370 -20.65 -50.60 -18.97
CA ALA A 370 -20.84 -51.74 -19.87
C ALA A 370 -21.37 -51.33 -21.25
N ALA A 371 -22.26 -50.32 -21.32
CA ALA A 371 -22.73 -49.76 -22.57
C ALA A 371 -21.62 -49.03 -23.33
N LEU A 372 -20.82 -48.21 -22.63
CA LEU A 372 -19.71 -47.47 -23.22
C LEU A 372 -18.58 -48.40 -23.71
N THR A 373 -18.30 -49.49 -22.99
CA THR A 373 -17.28 -50.47 -23.40
C THR A 373 -17.61 -51.15 -24.73
N ARG A 374 -18.90 -51.26 -25.08
CA ARG A 374 -19.35 -51.81 -26.38
C ARG A 374 -19.28 -50.78 -27.53
N ARG A 375 -19.02 -49.50 -27.23
CA ARG A 375 -18.93 -48.43 -28.22
C ARG A 375 -17.57 -48.43 -28.89
N THR A 376 -17.55 -48.33 -30.22
CA THR A 376 -16.33 -48.28 -31.04
C THR A 376 -15.88 -46.86 -31.36
N GLU A 377 -16.78 -45.88 -31.30
CA GLU A 377 -16.47 -44.47 -31.52
C GLU A 377 -15.92 -43.80 -30.24
N PRO A 378 -14.93 -42.89 -30.37
CA PRO A 378 -14.47 -42.09 -29.25
C PRO A 378 -15.57 -41.22 -28.63
N LEU A 379 -15.58 -41.10 -27.31
CA LEU A 379 -16.47 -40.25 -26.54
C LEU A 379 -15.64 -39.28 -25.69
N ALA A 380 -15.77 -37.98 -25.95
CA ALA A 380 -15.18 -36.94 -25.12
C ALA A 380 -16.12 -36.59 -23.95
N LEU A 381 -15.60 -36.64 -22.72
CA LEU A 381 -16.36 -36.39 -21.50
C LEU A 381 -15.70 -35.31 -20.64
N LEU A 382 -16.44 -34.25 -20.32
CA LEU A 382 -16.02 -33.19 -19.40
C LEU A 382 -16.79 -33.29 -18.09
N ILE A 383 -16.10 -33.35 -16.96
CA ILE A 383 -16.69 -33.35 -15.61
C ILE A 383 -16.20 -32.11 -14.85
N ASP A 384 -17.11 -31.31 -14.30
CA ASP A 384 -16.79 -30.12 -13.49
C ASP A 384 -17.40 -30.18 -12.08
N ASP A 385 -16.95 -29.26 -11.21
CA ASP A 385 -17.39 -29.10 -9.82
C ASP A 385 -17.21 -30.36 -8.94
N VAL A 386 -16.20 -31.20 -9.22
CA VAL A 386 -15.89 -32.39 -8.39
C VAL A 386 -15.66 -32.04 -6.92
N ASP A 387 -15.07 -30.87 -6.64
CA ASP A 387 -14.83 -30.38 -5.28
C ASP A 387 -16.11 -29.92 -4.55
N ARG A 388 -17.24 -29.84 -5.25
CA ARG A 388 -18.56 -29.47 -4.70
C ARG A 388 -19.58 -30.60 -4.72
N ALA A 389 -19.17 -31.80 -5.13
CA ALA A 389 -19.98 -32.99 -5.01
C ALA A 389 -20.41 -33.24 -3.56
N ALA A 390 -21.55 -33.91 -3.36
CA ALA A 390 -22.00 -34.34 -2.04
C ALA A 390 -21.00 -35.33 -1.40
N ASP A 391 -20.37 -36.18 -2.22
CA ASP A 391 -19.26 -37.06 -1.84
C ASP A 391 -18.13 -37.00 -2.89
N PRO A 392 -17.18 -36.05 -2.76
CA PRO A 392 -16.08 -35.89 -3.71
C PRO A 392 -15.18 -37.14 -3.83
N ASN A 393 -14.95 -37.84 -2.72
CA ASN A 393 -14.16 -39.07 -2.73
C ASN A 393 -14.91 -40.20 -3.43
N GLY A 394 -16.21 -40.33 -3.20
CA GLY A 394 -17.08 -41.24 -3.93
C GLY A 394 -17.07 -40.98 -5.43
N ILE A 395 -17.17 -39.72 -5.85
CA ILE A 395 -17.05 -39.33 -7.27
C ILE A 395 -15.69 -39.76 -7.85
N ILE A 396 -14.60 -39.48 -7.14
CA ILE A 396 -13.25 -39.84 -7.63
C ILE A 396 -13.09 -41.36 -7.76
N GLU A 397 -13.40 -42.10 -6.69
CA GLU A 397 -13.11 -43.53 -6.58
C GLU A 397 -14.09 -44.39 -7.37
N GLN A 398 -15.38 -44.08 -7.29
CA GLN A 398 -16.43 -44.93 -7.83
C GLN A 398 -16.81 -44.50 -9.25
N PHE A 399 -16.81 -43.21 -9.55
CA PHE A 399 -17.29 -42.68 -10.83
C PHE A 399 -16.14 -42.40 -11.83
N LEU A 400 -15.23 -41.47 -11.52
CA LEU A 400 -14.17 -41.03 -12.43
C LEU A 400 -13.22 -42.16 -12.81
N ARG A 401 -12.74 -42.96 -11.85
CA ARG A 401 -11.82 -44.08 -12.14
C ARG A 401 -12.45 -45.16 -13.01
N ARG A 402 -13.75 -45.43 -12.86
CA ARG A 402 -14.44 -46.43 -13.70
C ARG A 402 -14.64 -45.95 -15.13
N LEU A 403 -14.97 -44.67 -15.32
CA LEU A 403 -15.08 -44.07 -16.65
C LEU A 403 -13.72 -43.96 -17.35
N ALA A 404 -12.68 -43.58 -16.62
CA ALA A 404 -11.30 -43.54 -17.10
C ALA A 404 -10.78 -44.88 -17.62
N ALA A 405 -11.30 -46.00 -17.11
CA ALA A 405 -10.91 -47.34 -17.54
C ALA A 405 -11.54 -47.77 -18.88
N VAL A 406 -12.51 -47.00 -19.42
CA VAL A 406 -13.21 -47.35 -20.66
C VAL A 406 -12.41 -46.86 -21.87
N PRO A 407 -11.97 -47.75 -22.80
CA PRO A 407 -11.04 -47.38 -23.87
C PRO A 407 -11.53 -46.27 -24.83
N CYS A 408 -12.85 -46.21 -25.07
CA CYS A 408 -13.45 -45.22 -25.97
C CYS A 408 -13.59 -43.84 -25.31
N VAL A 409 -13.44 -43.71 -23.98
CA VAL A 409 -13.65 -42.46 -23.26
C VAL A 409 -12.36 -41.61 -23.22
N ARG A 410 -12.51 -40.32 -23.52
CA ARG A 410 -11.50 -39.27 -23.32
C ARG A 410 -12.02 -38.32 -22.25
N LEU A 411 -11.53 -38.51 -21.02
CA LEU A 411 -12.06 -37.85 -19.83
C LEU A 411 -11.19 -36.66 -19.42
N VAL A 412 -11.83 -35.51 -19.21
CA VAL A 412 -11.27 -34.35 -18.52
C VAL A 412 -12.12 -34.04 -17.31
N ALA A 413 -11.54 -34.04 -16.11
CA ALA A 413 -12.23 -33.69 -14.87
C ALA A 413 -11.57 -32.48 -14.19
N ALA A 414 -12.37 -31.48 -13.81
CA ALA A 414 -11.91 -30.32 -13.07
C ALA A 414 -11.98 -30.56 -11.55
N VAL A 415 -10.84 -30.40 -10.87
CA VAL A 415 -10.69 -30.66 -9.43
C VAL A 415 -9.96 -29.49 -8.75
N ARG A 416 -10.01 -29.40 -7.41
CA ARG A 416 -9.42 -28.27 -6.68
C ARG A 416 -7.92 -28.43 -6.48
N GLY A 417 -7.49 -29.63 -6.12
CA GLY A 417 -6.09 -29.90 -5.79
C GLY A 417 -5.78 -31.37 -5.55
N GLU A 418 -6.73 -32.25 -5.78
CA GLU A 418 -6.60 -33.69 -5.63
C GLU A 418 -5.64 -34.24 -6.67
N SER A 419 -4.82 -35.20 -6.26
CA SER A 419 -3.98 -36.00 -7.14
C SER A 419 -4.60 -37.39 -7.23
N ILE A 420 -4.90 -37.85 -8.44
CA ILE A 420 -5.44 -39.19 -8.68
C ILE A 420 -4.43 -39.96 -9.52
N ASP A 421 -4.01 -41.11 -9.01
CA ASP A 421 -3.09 -41.99 -9.73
C ASP A 421 -3.71 -42.45 -11.05
N GLY A 422 -2.89 -42.52 -12.10
CA GLY A 422 -3.35 -42.86 -13.45
C GLY A 422 -3.95 -41.69 -14.23
N PHE A 423 -4.06 -40.48 -13.66
CA PHE A 423 -4.47 -39.28 -14.40
C PHE A 423 -3.29 -38.36 -14.73
N ARG A 424 -3.30 -37.76 -15.93
CA ARG A 424 -2.40 -36.67 -16.30
C ARG A 424 -2.89 -35.38 -15.65
N GLN A 425 -2.00 -34.63 -15.02
CA GLN A 425 -2.36 -33.43 -14.28
C GLN A 425 -1.98 -32.17 -15.05
N ILE A 426 -2.92 -31.24 -15.18
CA ILE A 426 -2.72 -29.90 -15.73
C ILE A 426 -3.09 -28.90 -14.63
N GLU A 427 -2.10 -28.22 -14.08
CA GLU A 427 -2.30 -27.17 -13.08
C GLU A 427 -2.56 -25.83 -13.76
N LEU A 428 -3.63 -25.12 -13.37
CA LEU A 428 -3.89 -23.76 -13.82
C LEU A 428 -2.95 -22.78 -13.12
N PRO A 429 -2.06 -22.08 -13.85
CA PRO A 429 -1.20 -21.08 -13.21
C PRO A 429 -2.01 -19.89 -12.71
N GLU A 430 -1.43 -19.08 -11.80
CA GLU A 430 -2.03 -17.81 -11.41
C GLU A 430 -2.31 -16.94 -12.64
N ALA A 431 -3.53 -16.41 -12.74
CA ALA A 431 -4.05 -15.86 -13.99
C ALA A 431 -3.66 -14.40 -14.25
N GLY A 432 -2.66 -13.83 -13.55
CA GLY A 432 -2.39 -12.38 -13.50
C GLY A 432 -2.57 -11.64 -14.84
N PRO A 433 -1.77 -11.97 -15.89
CA PRO A 433 -1.89 -11.34 -17.21
C PRO A 433 -3.24 -11.59 -17.90
N ALA A 434 -3.84 -12.76 -17.69
CA ALA A 434 -5.14 -13.10 -18.27
C ALA A 434 -6.29 -12.31 -17.60
N ILE A 435 -6.22 -12.06 -16.29
CA ILE A 435 -7.18 -11.21 -15.57
C ILE A 435 -7.11 -9.77 -16.04
N GLU A 436 -5.91 -9.21 -16.17
CA GLU A 436 -5.75 -7.85 -16.68
C GLU A 436 -6.34 -7.72 -18.08
N SER A 437 -6.04 -8.67 -18.97
CA SER A 437 -6.61 -8.68 -20.32
C SER A 437 -8.14 -8.78 -20.29
N TYR A 438 -8.68 -9.70 -19.50
CA TYR A 438 -10.13 -9.85 -19.31
C TYR A 438 -10.79 -8.53 -18.84
N VAL A 439 -10.28 -7.93 -17.76
CA VAL A 439 -10.81 -6.68 -17.20
C VAL A 439 -10.74 -5.56 -18.23
N ARG A 440 -9.61 -5.44 -18.93
CA ARG A 440 -9.40 -4.42 -19.97
C ARG A 440 -10.39 -4.57 -21.12
N ILE A 441 -10.54 -5.78 -21.67
CA ILE A 441 -11.46 -6.04 -22.79
C ILE A 441 -12.89 -5.68 -22.37
N ARG A 442 -13.33 -6.15 -21.19
CA ARG A 442 -14.70 -5.94 -20.71
C ARG A 442 -15.02 -4.47 -20.45
N LEU A 443 -14.08 -3.73 -19.83
CA LEU A 443 -14.26 -2.30 -19.59
C LEU A 443 -14.15 -1.47 -20.88
N THR A 444 -13.29 -1.87 -21.83
CA THR A 444 -13.20 -1.20 -23.15
C THR A 444 -14.51 -1.36 -23.92
N TYR A 445 -15.11 -2.56 -23.90
CA TYR A 445 -16.41 -2.81 -24.54
C TYR A 445 -17.52 -1.93 -23.96
N ALA A 446 -17.56 -1.76 -22.64
CA ALA A 446 -18.64 -1.04 -21.98
C ALA A 446 -18.43 0.47 -21.86
N LEU A 447 -17.18 0.95 -21.72
CA LEU A 447 -16.84 2.34 -21.40
C LEU A 447 -15.91 3.02 -22.43
N GLY A 448 -15.45 2.28 -23.45
CA GLY A 448 -14.52 2.79 -24.46
C GLY A 448 -13.12 3.12 -23.89
N SER A 449 -12.49 4.17 -24.41
CA SER A 449 -11.10 4.57 -24.09
C SER A 449 -10.88 5.04 -22.65
N SER A 450 -11.94 5.35 -21.90
CA SER A 450 -11.89 5.87 -20.52
C SER A 450 -11.53 4.81 -19.46
N ALA A 451 -11.39 3.54 -19.86
CA ALA A 451 -11.26 2.41 -18.95
C ALA A 451 -9.85 2.15 -18.37
N ARG A 452 -8.76 2.69 -18.97
CA ARG A 452 -7.39 2.19 -18.72
C ARG A 452 -6.94 2.22 -17.25
N SER A 453 -7.17 3.34 -16.54
CA SER A 453 -6.73 3.49 -15.16
C SER A 453 -7.54 2.62 -14.17
N ALA A 454 -8.81 2.39 -14.48
CA ALA A 454 -9.68 1.51 -13.69
C ALA A 454 -9.32 0.03 -13.90
N SER A 455 -8.91 -0.37 -15.11
CA SER A 455 -8.58 -1.76 -15.43
C SER A 455 -7.44 -2.30 -14.57
N ALA A 456 -6.35 -1.55 -14.44
CA ALA A 456 -5.18 -2.00 -13.67
C ALA A 456 -5.48 -2.16 -12.18
N GLN A 457 -6.15 -1.17 -11.57
CA GLN A 457 -6.54 -1.21 -10.15
C GLN A 457 -7.49 -2.37 -9.85
N LEU A 458 -8.49 -2.59 -10.72
CA LEU A 458 -9.46 -3.66 -10.52
C LEU A 458 -8.84 -5.05 -10.72
N ALA A 459 -7.94 -5.20 -11.71
CA ALA A 459 -7.23 -6.46 -11.94
C ALA A 459 -6.32 -6.83 -10.75
N ASP A 460 -5.59 -5.86 -10.21
CA ASP A 460 -4.75 -6.04 -9.02
C ASP A 460 -5.58 -6.47 -7.79
N ALA A 461 -6.71 -5.80 -7.54
CA ALA A 461 -7.62 -6.16 -6.46
C ALA A 461 -8.22 -7.57 -6.57
N CYS A 462 -8.23 -8.16 -7.78
CA CYS A 462 -8.73 -9.52 -8.01
C CYS A 462 -7.67 -10.60 -7.71
N GLN A 463 -6.40 -10.24 -7.50
CA GLN A 463 -5.33 -11.16 -7.08
C GLN A 463 -5.23 -12.41 -7.98
N GLY A 464 -5.34 -12.23 -9.30
CA GLY A 464 -5.30 -13.32 -10.27
C GLY A 464 -6.52 -14.25 -10.26
N ASN A 465 -7.60 -13.90 -9.55
CA ASN A 465 -8.82 -14.70 -9.47
C ASN A 465 -9.86 -14.27 -10.53
N PHE A 466 -10.21 -15.18 -11.43
CA PHE A 466 -11.15 -14.92 -12.52
C PHE A 466 -12.58 -14.68 -12.02
N SER A 467 -13.03 -15.45 -11.03
CA SER A 467 -14.36 -15.25 -10.45
C SER A 467 -14.50 -13.90 -9.75
N ALA A 468 -13.45 -13.44 -9.05
CA ALA A 468 -13.42 -12.09 -8.49
C ALA A 468 -13.48 -11.02 -9.59
N ALA A 469 -12.73 -11.19 -10.67
CA ALA A 469 -12.73 -10.26 -11.80
C ALA A 469 -14.10 -10.12 -12.47
N VAL A 470 -14.82 -11.23 -12.67
CA VAL A 470 -16.19 -11.22 -13.21
C VAL A 470 -17.12 -10.38 -12.32
N VAL A 471 -17.16 -10.69 -11.02
CA VAL A 471 -18.03 -10.01 -10.06
C VAL A 471 -17.66 -8.53 -9.90
N ALA A 472 -16.36 -8.22 -9.88
CA ALA A 472 -15.83 -6.88 -9.73
C ALA A 472 -16.23 -5.97 -10.90
N VAL A 473 -16.04 -6.44 -12.13
CA VAL A 473 -16.43 -5.65 -13.30
C VAL A 473 -17.95 -5.52 -13.39
N ASP A 474 -18.72 -6.56 -13.06
CA ASP A 474 -20.19 -6.48 -13.06
C ASP A 474 -20.71 -5.44 -12.06
N ALA A 475 -20.14 -5.37 -10.86
CA ALA A 475 -20.50 -4.38 -9.87
C ALA A 475 -20.15 -2.95 -10.32
N LEU A 476 -18.99 -2.78 -10.96
CA LEU A 476 -18.56 -1.50 -11.53
C LEU A 476 -19.53 -1.05 -12.63
N LEU A 477 -19.83 -1.90 -13.61
CA LEU A 477 -20.68 -1.55 -14.75
C LEU A 477 -22.12 -1.22 -14.33
N ARG A 478 -22.69 -1.99 -13.39
CA ARG A 478 -24.02 -1.69 -12.82
C ARG A 478 -24.07 -0.36 -12.06
N SER A 479 -22.97 0.03 -11.43
CA SER A 479 -22.87 1.29 -10.68
C SER A 479 -22.60 2.49 -11.59
N GLY A 480 -21.83 2.29 -12.66
CA GLY A 480 -21.47 3.31 -13.64
C GLY A 480 -22.62 3.72 -14.55
N SER A 481 -23.60 2.83 -14.80
CA SER A 481 -24.80 3.18 -15.58
C SER A 481 -25.75 4.16 -14.86
N ALA A 482 -25.50 4.49 -13.59
CA ALA A 482 -26.40 5.27 -12.73
C ALA A 482 -26.04 6.76 -12.56
N MET A 483 -25.42 7.42 -13.56
CA MET A 483 -24.96 8.84 -13.48
C MET A 483 -23.90 9.13 -12.38
N LYS A 484 -23.32 8.11 -11.75
CA LYS A 484 -22.28 8.27 -10.73
C LYS A 484 -20.90 8.54 -11.36
N PRO A 485 -20.01 9.30 -10.70
CA PRO A 485 -18.61 9.42 -11.11
C PRO A 485 -17.95 8.04 -11.25
N VAL A 486 -17.10 7.89 -12.27
CA VAL A 486 -16.35 6.63 -12.54
C VAL A 486 -15.59 6.13 -11.31
N GLN A 487 -15.12 7.04 -10.45
CA GLN A 487 -14.40 6.71 -9.22
C GLN A 487 -15.27 5.99 -8.18
N ASP A 488 -16.56 6.34 -8.08
CA ASP A 488 -17.50 5.68 -7.17
C ASP A 488 -17.85 4.28 -7.67
N ALA A 489 -18.02 4.14 -8.99
CA ALA A 489 -18.24 2.85 -9.62
C ALA A 489 -17.01 1.93 -9.46
N LEU A 490 -15.80 2.48 -9.59
CA LEU A 490 -14.55 1.75 -9.31
C LEU A 490 -14.49 1.28 -7.86
N THR A 491 -14.84 2.14 -6.91
CA THR A 491 -14.88 1.78 -5.47
C THR A 491 -15.83 0.61 -5.22
N GLU A 492 -17.01 0.61 -5.85
CA GLU A 492 -17.94 -0.52 -5.72
C GLU A 492 -17.42 -1.81 -6.38
N GLY A 493 -16.75 -1.68 -7.52
CA GLY A 493 -16.04 -2.80 -8.17
C GLY A 493 -14.96 -3.42 -7.27
N LEU A 494 -14.12 -2.59 -6.65
CA LEU A 494 -13.08 -3.03 -5.71
C LEU A 494 -13.69 -3.75 -4.50
N ARG A 495 -14.74 -3.18 -3.89
CA ARG A 495 -15.47 -3.82 -2.80
C ARG A 495 -16.06 -5.17 -3.21
N ALA A 496 -16.62 -5.27 -4.42
CA ALA A 496 -17.17 -6.52 -4.95
C ALA A 496 -16.07 -7.58 -5.17
N ALA A 497 -14.89 -7.18 -5.65
CA ALA A 497 -13.71 -8.06 -5.76
C ALA A 497 -13.34 -8.63 -4.38
N HIS A 498 -13.15 -7.76 -3.38
CA HIS A 498 -12.76 -8.18 -2.04
C HIS A 498 -13.83 -9.03 -1.35
N ARG A 499 -15.13 -8.72 -1.49
CA ARG A 499 -16.22 -9.58 -1.01
C ARG A 499 -16.19 -10.96 -1.65
N ARG A 500 -15.90 -11.04 -2.95
CA ARG A 500 -15.83 -12.32 -3.67
C ARG A 500 -14.61 -13.13 -3.22
N LEU A 501 -13.44 -12.51 -3.07
CA LEU A 501 -12.25 -13.16 -2.52
C LEU A 501 -12.49 -13.65 -1.08
N GLY A 502 -13.14 -12.85 -0.24
CA GLY A 502 -13.57 -13.27 1.09
C GLY A 502 -14.53 -14.48 1.06
N ALA A 503 -15.50 -14.50 0.15
CA ALA A 503 -16.38 -15.66 -0.03
C ALA A 503 -15.64 -16.92 -0.49
N LEU A 504 -14.70 -16.79 -1.41
CA LEU A 504 -13.88 -17.91 -1.87
C LEU A 504 -12.94 -18.41 -0.76
N CYS A 505 -12.41 -17.51 0.07
CA CYS A 505 -11.62 -17.84 1.25
C CYS A 505 -12.45 -18.65 2.27
N ARG A 506 -13.69 -18.23 2.55
CA ARG A 506 -14.62 -18.99 3.41
C ARG A 506 -14.88 -20.39 2.84
N ASN A 507 -15.22 -20.48 1.56
CA ASN A 507 -15.44 -21.76 0.89
C ASN A 507 -14.20 -22.64 0.92
N ALA A 508 -13.00 -22.04 0.86
CA ALA A 508 -11.75 -22.77 0.94
C ALA A 508 -11.53 -23.43 2.32
N MET A 509 -12.11 -22.86 3.38
CA MET A 509 -12.07 -23.37 4.75
C MET A 509 -13.26 -24.28 5.10
N THR A 510 -14.26 -24.40 4.22
CA THR A 510 -15.38 -25.32 4.41
C THR A 510 -14.85 -26.75 4.52
N GLY A 511 -15.31 -27.49 5.53
CA GLY A 511 -14.82 -28.84 5.87
C GLY A 511 -13.67 -28.86 6.90
N TRP A 512 -13.02 -27.71 7.14
CA TRP A 512 -11.96 -27.57 8.16
C TRP A 512 -12.42 -26.77 9.38
N ALA A 513 -13.34 -25.82 9.20
CA ALA A 513 -13.91 -25.00 10.25
C ALA A 513 -15.42 -25.18 10.38
N ALA A 514 -15.91 -25.19 11.62
CA ALA A 514 -17.35 -25.25 11.91
C ALA A 514 -18.08 -23.94 11.55
N ASP A 515 -17.38 -22.80 11.57
CA ASP A 515 -17.88 -21.50 11.10
C ASP A 515 -16.79 -20.74 10.33
N PRO A 516 -16.61 -21.05 9.03
CA PRO A 516 -15.65 -20.34 8.18
C PRO A 516 -15.95 -18.84 8.04
N HIS A 517 -17.21 -18.42 8.24
CA HIS A 517 -17.59 -17.03 8.06
C HIS A 517 -16.95 -16.15 9.11
N GLU A 518 -17.17 -16.47 10.38
CA GLU A 518 -16.62 -15.66 11.47
C GLU A 518 -15.09 -15.68 11.48
N LEU A 519 -14.45 -16.80 11.11
CA LEU A 519 -12.98 -16.88 11.02
C LEU A 519 -12.41 -15.87 10.01
N VAL A 520 -12.99 -15.80 8.81
CA VAL A 520 -12.53 -14.89 7.75
C VAL A 520 -12.87 -13.43 8.10
N THR A 521 -14.06 -13.17 8.63
CA THR A 521 -14.47 -11.83 9.07
C THR A 521 -13.55 -11.33 10.18
N CYS A 522 -13.30 -12.14 11.21
CA CYS A 522 -12.39 -11.85 12.32
C CYS A 522 -10.98 -11.47 11.81
N LEU A 523 -10.38 -12.32 10.97
CA LEU A 523 -9.04 -12.10 10.44
C LEU A 523 -8.95 -10.82 9.58
N SER A 524 -9.89 -10.65 8.65
CA SER A 524 -9.89 -9.51 7.73
C SER A 524 -10.18 -8.18 8.43
N ALA A 525 -11.16 -8.14 9.33
CA ALA A 525 -11.48 -6.95 10.13
C ALA A 525 -10.29 -6.54 11.01
N ALA A 526 -9.68 -7.48 11.74
CA ALA A 526 -8.51 -7.18 12.56
C ALA A 526 -7.34 -6.67 11.71
N CYS A 527 -7.01 -7.34 10.60
CA CYS A 527 -5.90 -6.92 9.74
C CYS A 527 -6.14 -5.61 8.99
N SER A 528 -7.38 -5.12 8.92
CA SER A 528 -7.72 -3.87 8.21
C SER A 528 -7.10 -2.61 8.86
N TYR A 529 -6.77 -2.67 10.15
CA TYR A 529 -6.17 -1.54 10.89
C TYR A 529 -4.69 -1.30 10.57
N SER A 530 -4.02 -2.19 9.83
CA SER A 530 -2.60 -2.09 9.50
C SER A 530 -2.34 -2.57 8.09
N THR A 531 -1.34 -2.04 7.39
CA THR A 531 -0.94 -2.54 6.06
C THR A 531 -0.04 -3.78 6.12
N GLY A 532 0.67 -3.99 7.24
CA GLY A 532 1.59 -5.12 7.44
C GLY A 532 1.21 -6.05 8.58
N GLY A 533 0.11 -5.76 9.29
CA GLY A 533 -0.36 -6.55 10.43
C GLY A 533 -0.77 -7.97 10.02
N ARG A 534 -0.41 -8.94 10.85
CA ARG A 534 -0.70 -10.37 10.71
C ARG A 534 -1.08 -10.94 12.08
N LEU A 535 -2.04 -11.85 12.11
CA LEU A 535 -2.46 -12.50 13.35
C LEU A 535 -1.82 -13.89 13.49
N PRO A 536 -1.23 -14.22 14.65
CA PRO A 536 -0.79 -15.57 14.97
C PRO A 536 -2.00 -16.48 15.29
N ALA A 537 -1.78 -17.80 15.20
CA ALA A 537 -2.84 -18.82 15.35
C ALA A 537 -3.54 -18.79 16.70
N ASP A 538 -2.78 -18.55 17.76
CA ASP A 538 -3.24 -18.47 19.14
C ASP A 538 -4.21 -17.30 19.36
N LEU A 539 -3.84 -16.11 18.91
CA LEU A 539 -4.69 -14.94 19.02
C LEU A 539 -5.92 -15.05 18.11
N TRP A 540 -5.76 -15.53 16.87
CA TRP A 540 -6.88 -15.72 15.95
C TRP A 540 -7.88 -16.75 16.49
N ALA A 541 -7.41 -17.87 17.05
CA ALA A 541 -8.25 -18.86 17.71
C ALA A 541 -9.01 -18.25 18.90
N ALA A 542 -8.32 -17.54 19.80
CA ALA A 542 -8.93 -16.93 20.97
C ALA A 542 -10.04 -15.92 20.59
N MET A 543 -9.79 -15.07 19.61
CA MET A 543 -10.79 -14.14 19.08
C MET A 543 -11.99 -14.87 18.47
N ALA A 544 -11.75 -15.89 17.65
CA ALA A 544 -12.80 -16.69 17.04
C ALA A 544 -13.67 -17.40 18.10
N CYS A 545 -13.05 -17.92 19.15
CA CYS A 545 -13.76 -18.55 20.26
C CYS A 545 -14.74 -17.59 20.92
N ARG A 546 -14.27 -16.37 21.20
CA ARG A 546 -15.07 -15.34 21.86
C ARG A 546 -16.20 -14.81 20.99
N LEU A 547 -15.97 -14.65 19.69
CA LEU A 547 -16.98 -14.12 18.75
C LEU A 547 -18.08 -15.15 18.44
N THR A 548 -17.74 -16.44 18.34
CA THR A 548 -18.68 -17.50 17.94
C THR A 548 -19.27 -18.27 19.13
N GLY A 549 -18.64 -18.24 20.31
CA GLY A 549 -18.95 -19.12 21.43
C GLY A 549 -18.53 -20.58 21.24
N ARG A 550 -17.74 -20.89 20.20
CA ARG A 550 -17.24 -22.25 19.90
C ARG A 550 -15.77 -22.35 20.25
N ASN A 551 -15.29 -23.54 20.62
CA ASN A 551 -13.87 -23.73 20.86
C ASN A 551 -13.13 -24.00 19.54
N TYR A 552 -12.08 -23.23 19.29
CA TYR A 552 -11.12 -23.41 18.21
C TYR A 552 -9.72 -23.65 18.80
N ASP A 553 -9.03 -24.70 18.34
CA ASP A 553 -7.62 -24.93 18.64
C ASP A 553 -6.75 -24.11 17.65
N PRO A 554 -5.67 -23.45 18.09
CA PRO A 554 -4.65 -22.88 17.19
C PRO A 554 -4.17 -23.81 16.07
N ARG A 555 -4.15 -25.14 16.30
CA ARG A 555 -3.84 -26.12 15.25
C ARG A 555 -4.92 -26.18 14.17
N GLU A 556 -6.19 -26.13 14.55
CA GLU A 556 -7.33 -26.08 13.61
C GLU A 556 -7.27 -24.82 12.76
N ILE A 557 -7.02 -23.67 13.38
CA ILE A 557 -6.81 -22.39 12.67
C ILE A 557 -5.67 -22.51 11.65
N SER A 558 -4.55 -23.12 12.04
CA SER A 558 -3.40 -23.33 11.13
C SER A 558 -3.76 -24.22 9.93
N MET A 559 -4.56 -25.27 10.14
CA MET A 559 -5.05 -26.12 9.06
C MET A 559 -6.01 -25.37 8.12
N CYS A 560 -6.95 -24.60 8.69
CA CYS A 560 -7.87 -23.75 7.91
C CYS A 560 -7.10 -22.73 7.08
N ALA A 561 -6.10 -22.07 7.67
CA ALA A 561 -5.27 -21.09 6.99
C ALA A 561 -4.46 -21.71 5.84
N LYS A 562 -3.93 -22.93 6.04
CA LYS A 562 -3.25 -23.70 4.98
C LYS A 562 -4.21 -24.05 3.84
N ALA A 563 -5.43 -24.49 4.14
CA ALA A 563 -6.46 -24.79 3.14
C ALA A 563 -6.88 -23.54 2.33
N ALA A 564 -6.82 -22.36 2.96
CA ALA A 564 -7.10 -21.07 2.35
C ALA A 564 -5.85 -20.32 1.84
N GLY A 565 -4.70 -20.98 1.71
CA GLY A 565 -3.41 -20.34 1.42
C GLY A 565 -3.35 -19.50 0.15
N ALA A 566 -4.22 -19.76 -0.84
CA ALA A 566 -4.34 -18.94 -2.05
C ALA A 566 -4.89 -17.51 -1.77
N PHE A 567 -5.59 -17.33 -0.66
CA PHE A 567 -6.24 -16.07 -0.27
C PHE A 567 -5.56 -15.38 0.93
N LEU A 568 -4.59 -16.07 1.55
CA LEU A 568 -3.89 -15.60 2.73
C LEU A 568 -2.40 -15.41 2.43
N GLU A 569 -1.75 -14.59 3.23
CA GLU A 569 -0.30 -14.42 3.25
C GLU A 569 0.27 -14.93 4.58
N GLY A 570 1.42 -15.59 4.50
CA GLY A 570 2.16 -16.08 5.66
C GLY A 570 1.94 -17.56 5.97
N THR A 571 2.75 -18.08 6.88
CA THR A 571 2.82 -19.53 7.21
C THR A 571 2.52 -19.82 8.68
N VAL A 572 2.86 -18.89 9.57
CA VAL A 572 2.64 -18.99 11.03
C VAL A 572 1.75 -17.86 11.54
N ARG A 573 1.74 -16.74 10.82
CA ARG A 573 0.92 -15.57 11.07
C ARG A 573 0.27 -15.20 9.76
N TRP A 574 -1.03 -14.95 9.78
CA TRP A 574 -1.81 -14.79 8.55
C TRP A 574 -2.38 -13.40 8.41
N ARG A 575 -2.54 -12.99 7.16
CA ARG A 575 -3.28 -11.80 6.72
C ARG A 575 -4.03 -12.16 5.44
N PRO A 576 -5.23 -11.63 5.20
CA PRO A 576 -5.90 -11.82 3.93
C PRO A 576 -5.26 -10.99 2.82
N ARG A 577 -5.19 -11.54 1.60
CA ARG A 577 -4.81 -10.81 0.36
C ARG A 577 -5.92 -9.90 -0.16
N PHE A 578 -6.97 -9.70 0.62
CA PHE A 578 -8.14 -8.90 0.29
C PHE A 578 -8.53 -8.03 1.47
N GLU A 579 -9.20 -6.91 1.20
CA GLU A 579 -9.63 -5.97 2.23
C GLU A 579 -10.92 -6.44 2.92
N TYR A 580 -11.10 -6.00 4.16
CA TYR A 580 -12.36 -6.20 4.88
C TYR A 580 -13.48 -5.39 4.23
N VAL A 581 -14.60 -6.05 3.94
CA VAL A 581 -15.81 -5.40 3.43
C VAL A 581 -16.99 -5.80 4.31
N GLY A 582 -17.20 -5.03 5.37
CA GLY A 582 -18.32 -5.17 6.30
C GLY A 582 -18.70 -3.83 6.91
N GLN A 583 -19.51 -3.86 7.97
CA GLN A 583 -19.97 -2.66 8.66
C GLN A 583 -18.93 -2.18 9.68
N ASP A 584 -18.79 -0.87 9.85
CA ASP A 584 -17.83 -0.31 10.81
C ASP A 584 -18.11 -0.77 12.25
N ASP A 585 -19.39 -0.93 12.64
CA ASP A 585 -19.78 -1.44 13.97
C ASP A 585 -19.24 -2.86 14.24
N GLU A 586 -19.26 -3.73 13.22
CA GLU A 586 -18.70 -5.09 13.33
C GLU A 586 -17.17 -5.04 13.41
N ARG A 587 -16.53 -4.18 12.61
CA ARG A 587 -15.07 -3.95 12.67
C ARG A 587 -14.63 -3.52 14.06
N VAL A 588 -15.38 -2.60 14.67
CA VAL A 588 -15.15 -2.09 16.02
C VAL A 588 -15.37 -3.17 17.08
N ARG A 589 -16.44 -3.97 16.99
CA ARG A 589 -16.66 -5.13 17.88
C ARG A 589 -15.48 -6.11 17.85
N ILE A 590 -14.96 -6.40 16.65
CA ILE A 590 -13.83 -7.32 16.48
C ILE A 590 -12.55 -6.70 17.06
N ALA A 591 -12.35 -5.38 16.93
CA ALA A 591 -11.23 -4.68 17.54
C ALA A 591 -11.28 -4.71 19.09
N GLU A 592 -12.47 -4.56 19.69
CA GLU A 592 -12.66 -4.71 21.14
C GLU A 592 -12.22 -6.11 21.60
N VAL A 593 -12.67 -7.16 20.91
CA VAL A 593 -12.27 -8.55 21.20
C VAL A 593 -10.76 -8.74 21.00
N LEU A 594 -10.18 -8.21 19.91
CA LEU A 594 -8.74 -8.29 19.65
C LEU A 594 -7.92 -7.72 20.82
N ILE A 595 -8.28 -6.53 21.29
CA ILE A 595 -7.55 -5.85 22.37
C ILE A 595 -7.63 -6.66 23.66
N ASP A 596 -8.81 -7.16 24.01
CA ASP A 596 -9.00 -7.94 25.23
C ASP A 596 -8.22 -9.27 25.18
N GLU A 597 -8.32 -10.02 24.08
CA GLU A 597 -7.62 -11.30 23.94
C GLU A 597 -6.09 -11.10 23.86
N ALA A 598 -5.62 -10.04 23.19
CA ALA A 598 -4.21 -9.72 23.15
C ALA A 598 -3.65 -9.35 24.54
N ARG A 599 -4.43 -8.61 25.35
CA ARG A 599 -4.07 -8.33 26.76
C ARG A 599 -4.03 -9.59 27.61
N GLN A 600 -4.98 -10.51 27.43
CA GLN A 600 -4.98 -11.77 28.16
C GLN A 600 -3.78 -12.65 27.79
N LEU A 601 -3.45 -12.71 26.50
CA LEU A 601 -2.40 -13.59 25.98
C LEU A 601 -0.99 -13.07 26.27
N TYR A 602 -0.75 -11.76 26.10
CA TYR A 602 0.59 -11.16 26.23
C TYR A 602 0.81 -10.42 27.56
N GLY A 603 -0.24 -10.25 28.36
CA GLY A 603 -0.21 -9.52 29.61
C GLY A 603 -0.10 -8.00 29.45
N PRO A 604 -0.23 -7.24 30.56
CA PRO A 604 -0.27 -5.78 30.54
C PRO A 604 1.06 -5.11 30.16
N GLN A 605 2.16 -5.87 30.11
CA GLN A 605 3.49 -5.37 29.76
C GLN A 605 3.80 -5.48 28.26
N TRP A 606 2.99 -6.21 27.50
CA TRP A 606 3.12 -6.38 26.05
C TRP A 606 4.48 -6.92 25.55
N THR A 607 5.36 -7.37 26.45
CA THR A 607 6.78 -7.69 26.16
C THR A 607 6.97 -8.84 25.17
N ASN A 608 5.99 -9.74 25.07
CA ASN A 608 6.00 -10.88 24.15
C ASN A 608 5.01 -10.74 23.00
N CYS A 609 4.35 -9.58 22.86
CA CYS A 609 3.41 -9.34 21.78
C CYS A 609 4.18 -9.17 20.45
N PRO A 610 3.83 -9.90 19.38
CA PRO A 610 4.49 -9.75 18.09
C PRO A 610 4.36 -8.33 17.53
N GLU A 611 5.40 -7.86 16.83
CA GLU A 611 5.41 -6.54 16.17
C GLU A 611 4.20 -6.36 15.24
N GLU A 612 3.81 -7.41 14.52
CA GLU A 612 2.70 -7.36 13.58
C GLU A 612 1.34 -7.19 14.29
N VAL A 613 1.19 -7.73 15.51
CA VAL A 613 -0.01 -7.54 16.33
C VAL A 613 -0.02 -6.13 16.92
N MET A 614 1.12 -5.65 17.41
CA MET A 614 1.26 -4.26 17.88
C MET A 614 0.94 -3.25 16.78
N ALA A 615 1.32 -3.53 15.52
CA ALA A 615 0.96 -2.69 14.39
C ALA A 615 -0.56 -2.60 14.17
N ILE A 616 -1.30 -3.70 14.39
CA ILE A 616 -2.77 -3.72 14.32
C ILE A 616 -3.36 -2.91 15.48
N LEU A 617 -2.90 -3.13 16.72
CA LEU A 617 -3.39 -2.43 17.91
C LEU A 617 -3.18 -0.92 17.82
N LEU A 618 -1.98 -0.48 17.42
CA LEU A 618 -1.67 0.93 17.21
C LEU A 618 -2.47 1.51 16.04
N GLY A 619 -2.68 0.72 14.98
CA GLY A 619 -3.57 1.08 13.89
C GLY A 619 -5.00 1.39 14.36
N ALA A 620 -5.59 0.47 15.14
CA ALA A 620 -6.91 0.62 15.74
C ALA A 620 -7.00 1.84 16.67
N ALA A 621 -5.95 2.14 17.44
CA ALA A 621 -5.88 3.33 18.29
C ALA A 621 -5.92 4.65 17.49
N THR A 622 -5.47 4.61 16.24
CA THR A 622 -5.42 5.79 15.35
C THR A 622 -6.65 5.93 14.45
N ASP A 623 -7.55 4.95 14.44
CA ASP A 623 -8.76 4.93 13.60
C ASP A 623 -9.69 6.12 13.89
N THR A 624 -10.42 6.58 12.87
CA THR A 624 -11.09 7.89 12.83
C THR A 624 -12.02 8.17 14.01
N ASP A 625 -12.67 7.13 14.53
CA ASP A 625 -13.66 7.25 15.61
C ASP A 625 -13.01 7.47 16.99
N GLY A 626 -11.70 7.25 17.11
CA GLY A 626 -10.95 7.51 18.34
C GLY A 626 -11.32 6.62 19.52
N ARG A 627 -12.16 5.60 19.32
CA ARG A 627 -12.70 4.71 20.37
C ARG A 627 -11.62 3.99 21.17
N PHE A 628 -10.48 3.67 20.54
CA PHE A 628 -9.35 2.98 21.15
C PHE A 628 -8.13 3.88 21.38
N VAL A 629 -8.32 5.21 21.38
CA VAL A 629 -7.20 6.17 21.53
C VAL A 629 -6.45 6.01 22.86
N SER A 630 -7.10 5.44 23.89
CA SER A 630 -6.49 5.15 25.18
C SER A 630 -5.33 4.17 25.11
N LEU A 631 -5.24 3.33 24.07
CA LEU A 631 -4.06 2.49 23.81
C LEU A 631 -2.80 3.33 23.58
N LEU A 632 -2.94 4.55 23.05
CA LEU A 632 -1.82 5.49 22.89
C LEU A 632 -1.42 6.17 24.21
N ASP A 633 -2.13 5.90 25.30
CA ASP A 633 -1.82 6.37 26.65
C ASP A 633 -1.27 5.22 27.53
N GLU A 634 -1.16 4.01 27.00
CA GLU A 634 -0.53 2.87 27.67
C GLU A 634 0.99 2.90 27.49
N ALA A 635 1.69 3.42 28.50
CA ALA A 635 3.16 3.44 28.49
C ALA A 635 3.79 2.06 28.18
N PRO A 636 3.33 0.92 28.75
CA PRO A 636 3.89 -0.38 28.42
C PRO A 636 3.78 -0.75 26.94
N LEU A 637 2.65 -0.45 26.29
CA LEU A 637 2.46 -0.73 24.85
C LEU A 637 3.40 0.11 23.99
N LEU A 638 3.49 1.42 24.26
CA LEU A 638 4.37 2.33 23.51
C LEU A 638 5.85 1.97 23.66
N LEU A 639 6.26 1.47 24.83
CA LEU A 639 7.65 1.10 25.10
C LEU A 639 8.03 -0.26 24.52
N ALA A 640 7.09 -1.21 24.51
CA ALA A 640 7.27 -2.54 23.92
C ALA A 640 7.23 -2.49 22.38
N ALA A 641 6.45 -1.57 21.80
CA ALA A 641 6.36 -1.41 20.36
C ALA A 641 7.63 -0.84 19.72
N PRO A 642 8.00 -1.31 18.50
CA PRO A 642 9.08 -0.73 17.73
C PRO A 642 8.90 0.79 17.51
N PRO A 643 9.93 1.62 17.80
CA PRO A 643 9.79 3.08 17.74
C PRO A 643 9.28 3.65 16.41
N PRO A 644 9.62 3.10 15.22
CA PRO A 644 9.05 3.55 13.96
C PRO A 644 7.52 3.35 13.87
N LEU A 645 6.99 2.26 14.45
CA LEU A 645 5.54 1.99 14.46
C LEU A 645 4.80 3.00 15.33
N VAL A 646 5.31 3.27 16.53
CA VAL A 646 4.73 4.28 17.44
C VAL A 646 4.76 5.66 16.78
N THR A 647 5.90 6.04 16.20
CA THR A 647 6.05 7.34 15.52
C THR A 647 5.05 7.50 14.38
N ARG A 648 4.84 6.45 13.58
CA ARG A 648 3.85 6.44 12.50
C ARG A 648 2.42 6.58 13.04
N ALA A 649 2.08 5.80 14.07
CA ALA A 649 0.76 5.84 14.69
C ALA A 649 0.44 7.23 15.26
N LEU A 650 1.38 7.83 16.00
CA LEU A 650 1.24 9.18 16.53
C LEU A 650 1.12 10.24 15.43
N GLY A 651 1.80 10.05 14.29
CA GLY A 651 1.66 10.89 13.11
C GLY A 651 0.22 10.95 12.59
N ASN A 652 -0.51 9.84 12.60
CA ASN A 652 -1.89 9.74 12.12
C ASN A 652 -2.89 10.51 13.01
N VAL A 653 -2.59 10.68 14.30
CA VAL A 653 -3.47 11.41 15.24
C VAL A 653 -3.10 12.89 15.41
N ARG A 654 -2.13 13.42 14.65
CA ARG A 654 -1.62 14.79 14.78
C ARG A 654 -2.70 15.88 14.74
N LYS A 655 -3.79 15.66 14.01
CA LYS A 655 -4.90 16.61 13.87
C LYS A 655 -5.90 16.57 15.02
N ARG A 656 -5.84 15.57 15.91
CA ARG A 656 -6.71 15.46 17.09
C ARG A 656 -6.26 16.43 18.19
N ALA A 657 -7.19 16.82 19.06
CA ALA A 657 -6.94 17.77 20.15
C ALA A 657 -5.69 17.40 20.98
N ASP A 658 -5.60 16.15 21.41
CA ASP A 658 -4.48 15.64 22.22
C ASP A 658 -3.36 14.98 21.41
N GLY A 659 -3.48 14.96 20.07
CA GLY A 659 -2.49 14.34 19.20
C GLY A 659 -1.13 15.02 19.28
N ARG A 660 -1.14 16.36 19.41
CA ARG A 660 0.10 17.15 19.60
C ARG A 660 0.80 16.82 20.91
N HIS A 661 0.04 16.62 21.99
CA HIS A 661 0.58 16.27 23.30
C HIS A 661 1.28 14.91 23.28
N ARG A 662 0.67 13.90 22.66
CA ARG A 662 1.28 12.55 22.53
C ARG A 662 2.54 12.56 21.68
N ILE A 663 2.52 13.29 20.55
CA ILE A 663 3.72 13.45 19.70
C ILE A 663 4.84 14.14 20.49
N ALA A 664 4.53 15.21 21.23
CA ALA A 664 5.51 15.91 22.05
C ALA A 664 6.09 15.02 23.16
N ALA A 665 5.24 14.21 23.81
CA ALA A 665 5.67 13.27 24.82
C ALA A 665 6.64 12.21 24.25
N TRP A 666 6.30 11.63 23.10
CA TRP A 666 7.12 10.60 22.46
C TRP A 666 8.41 11.14 21.84
N ALA A 667 8.41 12.36 21.32
CA ALA A 667 9.56 12.94 20.61
C ALA A 667 10.83 13.07 21.48
N GLY A 668 10.68 13.19 22.80
CA GLY A 668 11.80 13.22 23.75
C GLY A 668 12.23 11.84 24.26
N VAL A 669 11.54 10.75 23.88
CA VAL A 669 11.92 9.39 24.28
C VAL A 669 12.96 8.84 23.30
N PRO A 670 14.15 8.43 23.77
CA PRO A 670 15.18 7.93 22.88
C PRO A 670 14.79 6.56 22.30
N VAL A 671 15.18 6.34 21.04
CA VAL A 671 14.98 5.07 20.32
C VAL A 671 15.77 3.94 20.97
N ARG A 672 16.96 4.26 21.51
CA ARG A 672 17.85 3.32 22.22
C ARG A 672 18.01 3.77 23.67
N GLY A 673 17.96 2.84 24.61
CA GLY A 673 18.12 3.11 26.03
C GLY A 673 17.61 1.94 26.87
N GLN A 674 17.94 1.93 28.16
CA GLN A 674 17.38 0.93 29.07
C GLN A 674 15.84 1.10 29.15
N PRO A 675 15.06 0.01 29.25
CA PRO A 675 13.60 0.11 29.33
C PRO A 675 13.11 1.03 30.45
N GLN A 676 13.77 0.99 31.62
CA GLN A 676 13.42 1.83 32.77
C GLN A 676 13.67 3.33 32.50
N ASP A 677 14.76 3.65 31.80
CA ASP A 677 15.12 5.02 31.41
C ASP A 677 14.11 5.59 30.42
N ARG A 678 13.73 4.80 29.41
CA ARG A 678 12.70 5.17 28.43
C ARG A 678 11.34 5.36 29.09
N ALA A 679 10.98 4.49 30.04
CA ALA A 679 9.74 4.59 30.80
C ALA A 679 9.69 5.87 31.65
N LEU A 680 10.79 6.19 32.35
CA LEU A 680 10.88 7.41 33.15
C LEU A 680 10.75 8.67 32.28
N LEU A 681 11.44 8.72 31.14
CA LEU A 681 11.34 9.84 30.21
C LEU A 681 9.94 9.97 29.61
N LEU A 682 9.31 8.85 29.21
CA LEU A 682 7.95 8.85 28.68
C LEU A 682 6.95 9.36 29.72
N GLY A 683 7.07 8.91 30.97
CA GLY A 683 6.22 9.41 32.07
C GLY A 683 6.45 10.89 32.37
N LEU A 684 7.71 11.34 32.39
CA LEU A 684 8.07 12.73 32.65
C LEU A 684 7.51 13.65 31.57
N LEU A 685 7.74 13.30 30.31
CA LEU A 685 7.28 14.07 29.16
C LEU A 685 5.76 13.96 28.98
N GLY A 686 5.17 12.81 29.29
CA GLY A 686 3.72 12.61 29.31
C GLY A 686 3.04 13.55 30.30
N ALA A 687 3.46 13.54 31.57
CA ALA A 687 2.94 14.44 32.59
C ALA A 687 3.06 15.92 32.19
N ARG A 688 4.22 16.34 31.65
CA ARG A 688 4.44 17.73 31.18
C ARG A 688 3.51 18.15 30.05
N ASN A 689 3.10 17.22 29.20
CA ASN A 689 2.20 17.48 28.07
C ASN A 689 0.73 17.15 28.41
N GLY A 690 0.38 17.03 29.70
CA GLY A 690 -1.00 16.82 30.12
C GLY A 690 -1.52 15.39 29.93
N LEU A 691 -0.62 14.41 29.86
CA LEU A 691 -0.93 12.97 29.73
C LEU A 691 -0.44 12.22 30.98
N PRO A 692 -1.03 12.45 32.16
CA PRO A 692 -0.56 11.88 33.43
C PRO A 692 -0.61 10.34 33.47
N GLN A 693 -1.44 9.71 32.63
CA GLN A 693 -1.55 8.25 32.54
C GLN A 693 -0.23 7.60 32.11
N LEU A 694 0.58 8.30 31.29
CA LEU A 694 1.89 7.82 30.87
C LEU A 694 2.92 7.76 32.03
N ALA A 695 2.65 8.48 33.13
CA ALA A 695 3.50 8.49 34.32
C ALA A 695 3.16 7.35 35.29
N GLU A 696 2.05 6.63 35.11
CA GLU A 696 1.65 5.53 35.97
C GLU A 696 2.70 4.42 36.01
N GLY A 697 3.04 3.95 37.22
CA GLY A 697 4.09 2.94 37.41
C GLY A 697 5.53 3.45 37.26
N THR A 698 5.73 4.75 37.03
CA THR A 698 7.06 5.39 37.00
C THR A 698 7.40 6.08 38.33
N GLN A 699 8.59 6.68 38.42
CA GLN A 699 9.00 7.48 39.58
C GLN A 699 8.45 8.92 39.55
N VAL A 700 7.76 9.32 38.48
CA VAL A 700 7.21 10.67 38.33
C VAL A 700 5.97 10.82 39.21
N VAL A 701 6.00 11.79 40.14
CA VAL A 701 4.82 12.15 40.94
C VAL A 701 3.97 13.17 40.19
N TRP A 702 4.61 14.22 39.67
CA TRP A 702 4.01 15.20 38.76
C TRP A 702 5.11 15.92 37.99
N ALA A 703 4.77 16.48 36.83
CA ALA A 703 5.67 17.32 36.05
C ALA A 703 4.90 18.37 35.24
N ASN A 704 5.37 19.60 35.24
CA ASN A 704 4.71 20.75 34.63
C ASN A 704 5.66 21.52 33.71
N GLN A 705 5.12 22.05 32.62
CA GLN A 705 5.77 23.10 31.85
C GLN A 705 5.67 24.42 32.61
N VAL A 706 6.80 25.09 32.81
CA VAL A 706 6.89 26.32 33.62
C VAL A 706 6.98 27.58 32.74
N THR A 707 7.24 27.42 31.44
CA THR A 707 7.27 28.51 30.46
C THR A 707 5.92 28.68 29.77
N SER A 708 5.33 29.87 29.83
CA SER A 708 4.12 30.20 29.07
C SER A 708 4.44 30.34 27.58
N PRO A 709 3.58 29.87 26.66
CA PRO A 709 3.77 30.03 25.22
C PRO A 709 3.70 31.51 24.77
N GLU A 710 3.06 32.40 25.54
CA GLU A 710 2.90 33.82 25.17
C GLU A 710 4.14 34.67 25.49
N ARG A 711 4.93 34.28 26.51
CA ARG A 711 6.25 34.85 26.86
C ARG A 711 7.11 33.78 27.56
N PRO A 712 8.10 33.18 26.90
CA PRO A 712 8.93 32.17 27.53
C PRO A 712 9.98 32.84 28.43
N SER A 713 9.67 33.01 29.73
CA SER A 713 10.68 33.37 30.73
C SER A 713 11.39 32.13 31.26
N LEU A 714 12.71 32.06 31.05
CA LEU A 714 13.51 30.89 31.39
C LEU A 714 13.66 30.80 32.91
N LEU A 715 13.43 29.60 33.46
CA LEU A 715 13.73 29.31 34.87
C LEU A 715 15.24 29.41 35.09
N THR A 716 15.67 30.20 36.07
CA THR A 716 17.08 30.46 36.37
C THR A 716 17.53 29.87 37.70
N ARG A 717 16.64 29.75 38.69
CA ARG A 717 16.92 29.20 40.03
C ARG A 717 15.73 28.46 40.61
N LEU A 718 16.02 27.55 41.52
CA LEU A 718 15.07 26.77 42.31
C LEU A 718 15.43 26.87 43.80
N ALA A 719 14.44 27.03 44.67
CA ALA A 719 14.60 26.86 46.11
C ALA A 719 13.43 26.07 46.68
N VAL A 720 13.69 25.25 47.70
CA VAL A 720 12.69 24.33 48.24
C VAL A 720 12.60 24.47 49.75
N ALA A 721 11.38 24.63 50.27
CA ALA A 721 11.17 24.76 51.71
C ALA A 721 9.80 24.24 52.17
N ASN A 722 9.79 23.33 53.15
CA ASN A 722 8.60 22.90 53.92
C ASN A 722 7.29 22.75 53.12
N GLY A 723 7.34 22.07 51.98
CA GLY A 723 6.14 21.80 51.17
C GLY A 723 5.84 22.83 50.07
N ILE A 724 6.56 23.96 50.05
CA ILE A 724 6.51 24.98 49.01
C ILE A 724 7.79 24.88 48.17
N LEU A 725 7.59 24.99 46.86
CA LEU A 725 8.66 25.12 45.89
C LEU A 725 8.64 26.53 45.32
N VAL A 726 9.82 27.13 45.18
CA VAL A 726 9.97 28.47 44.64
C VAL A 726 10.86 28.43 43.39
N THR A 727 10.35 28.99 42.29
CA THR A 727 11.11 29.18 41.05
C THR A 727 11.34 30.65 40.79
N ALA A 728 12.53 30.98 40.30
CA ALA A 728 12.87 32.31 39.80
C ALA A 728 13.17 32.26 38.31
N HIS A 729 12.87 33.35 37.62
CA HIS A 729 12.94 33.45 36.17
C HIS A 729 13.87 34.58 35.71
N ASP A 730 14.27 34.55 34.44
CA ASP A 730 15.11 35.58 33.79
C ASP A 730 14.42 36.95 33.70
N ASP A 731 13.09 36.98 33.64
CA ASP A 731 12.26 38.18 33.73
C ASP A 731 12.16 38.76 35.15
N ALA A 732 12.87 38.18 36.13
CA ALA A 732 12.83 38.50 37.56
C ALA A 732 11.49 38.23 38.27
N SER A 733 10.60 37.44 37.67
CA SER A 733 9.42 36.91 38.37
C SER A 733 9.78 35.75 39.32
N VAL A 734 8.97 35.60 40.37
CA VAL A 734 9.09 34.51 41.35
C VAL A 734 7.77 33.77 41.42
N ARG A 735 7.78 32.44 41.36
CA ARG A 735 6.55 31.64 41.44
C ARG A 735 6.63 30.59 42.53
N TRP A 736 5.51 30.38 43.20
CA TRP A 736 5.34 29.40 44.26
C TRP A 736 4.49 28.25 43.80
N TRP A 737 4.89 27.04 44.15
CA TRP A 737 4.23 25.80 43.74
C TRP A 737 4.02 24.90 44.95
N ASP A 738 2.93 24.15 44.93
CA ASP A 738 2.70 23.05 45.86
C ASP A 738 3.65 21.91 45.49
N SER A 739 4.61 21.61 46.37
CA SER A 739 5.61 20.55 46.10
C SER A 739 5.00 19.15 45.94
N ARG A 740 3.79 18.89 46.47
CA ARG A 740 3.12 17.59 46.38
C ARG A 740 2.18 17.48 45.19
N ARG A 741 1.49 18.57 44.86
CA ARG A 741 0.45 18.60 43.82
C ARG A 741 0.90 19.22 42.50
N GLY A 742 2.01 19.95 42.49
CA GLY A 742 2.49 20.69 41.32
C GLY A 742 1.66 21.92 40.96
N ALA A 743 0.58 22.21 41.69
CA ALA A 743 -0.25 23.39 41.42
C ALA A 743 0.54 24.68 41.70
N GLU A 744 0.46 25.65 40.79
CA GLU A 744 0.97 27.00 41.04
C GLU A 744 0.11 27.62 42.15
N LEU A 745 0.74 27.96 43.27
CA LEU A 745 0.11 28.61 44.41
C LEU A 745 0.00 30.12 44.19
N ARG A 746 1.04 30.72 43.61
CA ARG A 746 1.11 32.16 43.36
C ARG A 746 2.24 32.50 42.39
N ALA A 747 1.98 33.44 41.47
CA ALA A 747 3.00 34.10 40.68
C ALA A 747 3.19 35.55 41.15
N TRP A 748 4.43 35.92 41.45
CA TRP A 748 4.82 37.28 41.79
C TRP A 748 5.48 37.93 40.58
N PRO A 749 4.94 39.06 40.08
CA PRO A 749 5.60 39.81 39.02
C PRO A 749 6.94 40.37 39.53
N PRO A 750 7.79 40.85 38.61
CA PRO A 750 9.06 41.46 38.98
C PRO A 750 8.85 42.56 40.03
N PRO A 751 9.66 42.61 41.12
CA PRO A 751 9.49 43.59 42.20
C PRO A 751 9.57 45.06 41.74
N ARG A 752 10.03 45.32 40.51
CA ARG A 752 10.11 46.65 39.88
C ARG A 752 9.57 46.63 38.45
N THR A 753 8.99 47.75 38.03
CA THR A 753 8.34 47.95 36.72
C THR A 753 9.25 48.54 35.64
N ARG A 754 10.52 48.85 35.94
CA ARG A 754 11.47 49.39 34.94
C ARG A 754 12.32 48.28 34.33
N TRP A 755 12.45 48.37 33.01
CA TRP A 755 13.10 47.46 32.07
C TRP A 755 14.63 47.44 32.24
N THR A 756 15.12 47.11 33.42
CA THR A 756 16.52 46.71 33.62
C THR A 756 16.52 45.19 33.75
N ASP A 757 17.13 44.52 32.78
CA ASP A 757 17.28 43.06 32.59
C ASP A 757 18.04 42.36 33.73
N ALA A 758 17.63 42.57 34.98
CA ALA A 758 18.31 42.07 36.16
C ALA A 758 17.69 40.72 36.57
N ALA A 759 18.14 39.64 35.95
CA ALA A 759 17.78 38.27 36.34
C ALA A 759 18.02 38.04 37.85
N ILE A 760 17.26 37.15 38.45
CA ILE A 760 17.48 36.75 39.85
C ILE A 760 18.79 35.96 39.95
N THR A 761 19.74 36.48 40.73
CA THR A 761 21.09 35.94 40.91
C THR A 761 21.17 34.97 42.09
N GLY A 762 20.36 35.20 43.14
CA GLY A 762 20.25 34.36 44.33
C GLY A 762 18.81 34.12 44.75
N LEU A 763 18.49 32.92 45.22
CA LEU A 763 17.16 32.52 45.68
C LEU A 763 17.28 31.61 46.91
N ALA A 764 16.56 31.93 47.97
CA ALA A 764 16.46 31.10 49.16
C ALA A 764 15.02 31.03 49.65
N ALA A 765 14.63 29.90 50.21
CA ALA A 765 13.30 29.70 50.78
C ALA A 765 13.40 29.00 52.14
N THR A 766 12.48 29.36 53.03
CA THR A 766 12.19 28.71 54.30
C THR A 766 10.68 28.61 54.42
N GLY A 767 10.16 27.77 55.32
CA GLY A 767 8.71 27.64 55.52
C GLY A 767 7.95 28.98 55.50
N PRO A 768 8.39 30.00 56.27
CA PRO A 768 7.75 31.32 56.30
C PRO A 768 8.32 32.37 55.33
N LEU A 769 9.49 32.19 54.70
CA LEU A 769 10.18 33.28 53.97
C LEU A 769 10.71 32.82 52.62
N THR A 770 10.49 33.63 51.59
CA THR A 770 11.18 33.54 50.30
C THR A 770 12.05 34.77 50.11
N ILE A 771 13.27 34.61 49.60
CA ILE A 771 14.22 35.70 49.40
C ILE A 771 14.82 35.58 48.01
N ALA A 772 14.81 36.67 47.25
CA ALA A 772 15.44 36.75 45.95
C ALA A 772 16.38 37.95 45.89
N VAL A 773 17.50 37.79 45.21
CA VAL A 773 18.46 38.85 44.90
C VAL A 773 18.43 39.10 43.41
N THR A 774 18.27 40.35 43.01
CA THR A 774 18.27 40.78 41.60
C THR A 774 19.69 41.12 41.13
N GLY A 775 19.91 41.11 39.82
CA GLY A 775 21.21 41.43 39.20
C GLY A 775 21.78 42.81 39.53
N ASP A 776 20.97 43.75 39.99
CA ASP A 776 21.39 45.07 40.51
C ASP A 776 21.79 45.03 42.00
N HIS A 777 21.99 43.84 42.55
CA HIS A 777 22.39 43.56 43.94
C HIS A 777 21.35 43.93 45.01
N GLN A 778 20.07 44.11 44.65
CA GLN A 778 19.02 44.35 45.63
C GLN A 778 18.39 43.04 46.12
N ALA A 779 18.18 42.91 47.43
CA ALA A 779 17.49 41.75 48.02
C ALA A 779 16.03 42.08 48.37
N PHE A 780 15.13 41.13 48.08
CA PHE A 780 13.70 41.18 48.36
C PHE A 780 13.26 39.98 49.18
N CYS A 781 12.34 40.19 50.11
CA CYS A 781 11.82 39.16 50.99
C CYS A 781 10.29 39.14 50.90
N TRP A 782 9.74 37.93 50.78
CA TRP A 782 8.31 37.65 50.88
C TRP A 782 8.07 36.79 52.11
N ASP A 783 6.99 37.09 52.83
CA ASP A 783 6.43 36.18 53.83
C ASP A 783 5.46 35.23 53.13
N THR A 784 5.65 33.92 53.26
CA THR A 784 4.80 32.92 52.60
C THR A 784 3.37 32.88 53.16
N THR A 785 3.17 33.46 54.34
CA THR A 785 1.85 33.60 54.98
C THR A 785 1.16 34.92 54.64
N ASP A 786 1.89 35.91 54.13
CA ASP A 786 1.35 37.22 53.77
C ASP A 786 1.05 37.33 52.26
N ALA A 787 -0.04 38.02 51.93
CA ALA A 787 -0.42 38.33 50.56
C ALA A 787 0.14 39.67 50.04
N GLN A 788 0.91 40.38 50.86
CA GLN A 788 1.48 41.67 50.50
C GLN A 788 2.69 41.58 49.55
N ALA A 789 2.98 42.73 48.92
CA ALA A 789 4.13 42.89 48.03
C ALA A 789 5.46 42.62 48.77
N PRO A 790 6.52 42.17 48.07
CA PRO A 790 7.82 41.94 48.68
C PRO A 790 8.37 43.18 49.36
N ARG A 791 8.99 43.00 50.52
CA ARG A 791 9.79 44.05 51.16
C ARG A 791 11.22 44.03 50.68
N ALA A 792 11.82 45.20 50.48
CA ALA A 792 13.25 45.33 50.23
C ALA A 792 14.05 45.13 51.53
N LEU A 793 15.11 44.33 51.46
CA LEU A 793 16.05 44.14 52.58
C LEU A 793 17.18 45.20 52.52
N PRO A 794 17.77 45.56 53.68
CA PRO A 794 18.81 46.59 53.74
C PRO A 794 20.15 46.13 53.16
N GLY A 795 20.76 46.99 52.35
CA GLY A 795 22.11 46.81 51.79
C GLY A 795 22.17 45.97 50.51
N PRO A 796 23.28 46.05 49.76
CA PRO A 796 23.48 45.23 48.56
C PRO A 796 23.78 43.78 48.93
N ALA A 797 23.39 42.85 48.06
CA ALA A 797 23.67 41.43 48.17
C ALA A 797 24.02 40.84 46.79
N THR A 798 24.97 39.91 46.74
CA THR A 798 25.25 39.04 45.58
C THR A 798 24.73 37.63 45.81
N LEU A 799 24.72 37.16 47.06
CA LEU A 799 24.18 35.86 47.46
C LEU A 799 23.22 36.05 48.64
N THR A 800 22.30 35.11 48.75
CA THR A 800 21.35 35.03 49.86
C THR A 800 21.21 33.60 50.33
N ALA A 801 21.10 33.41 51.64
CA ALA A 801 20.69 32.16 52.25
C ALA A 801 19.67 32.44 53.34
N ALA A 802 18.75 31.51 53.57
CA ALA A 802 17.71 31.63 54.59
C ALA A 802 17.60 30.34 55.40
N HIS A 803 17.26 30.45 56.68
CA HIS A 803 17.12 29.31 57.58
C HIS A 803 15.78 29.31 58.33
N ALA A 804 15.24 28.13 58.62
CA ALA A 804 13.96 27.95 59.31
C ALA A 804 13.92 28.56 60.73
N ALA A 805 15.09 28.84 61.32
CA ALA A 805 15.22 29.60 62.57
C ALA A 805 14.90 31.10 62.45
N GLY A 806 14.45 31.57 61.28
CA GLY A 806 14.14 32.98 61.04
C GLY A 806 15.41 33.83 60.91
N VAL A 807 16.46 33.31 60.27
CA VAL A 807 17.71 34.04 60.03
C VAL A 807 17.97 34.10 58.52
N ILE A 808 18.39 35.28 58.06
CA ILE A 808 18.74 35.57 56.67
C ILE A 808 20.21 35.93 56.63
N ALA A 809 20.97 35.38 55.68
CA ALA A 809 22.33 35.82 55.39
C ALA A 809 22.34 36.55 54.04
N LEU A 810 22.71 37.83 54.06
CA LEU A 810 23.02 38.60 52.86
C LEU A 810 24.54 38.70 52.72
N VAL A 811 25.05 38.30 51.56
CA VAL A 811 26.49 38.28 51.30
C VAL A 811 26.79 39.25 50.17
N HIS A 812 27.78 40.11 50.34
CA HIS A 812 28.27 41.02 49.30
C HIS A 812 29.80 41.13 49.39
N GLY A 813 30.49 40.67 48.34
CA GLY A 813 31.95 40.53 48.37
C GLY A 813 32.39 39.58 49.48
N SER A 814 33.26 40.05 50.38
CA SER A 814 33.73 39.29 51.56
C SER A 814 32.87 39.50 52.81
N THR A 815 31.81 40.31 52.75
CA THR A 815 31.00 40.71 53.91
C THR A 815 29.70 39.91 53.98
N ILE A 816 29.40 39.38 55.16
CA ILE A 816 28.20 38.62 55.49
C ILE A 816 27.40 39.40 56.53
N THR A 817 26.17 39.76 56.20
CA THR A 817 25.22 40.44 57.09
C THR A 817 24.08 39.47 57.43
N LEU A 818 23.96 39.13 58.71
CA LEU A 818 22.88 38.30 59.24
C LEU A 818 21.72 39.19 59.67
N LEU A 819 20.55 38.99 59.08
CA LEU A 819 19.32 39.68 59.40
C LEU A 819 18.34 38.76 60.14
N ASP A 820 17.50 39.37 60.95
CA ASP A 820 16.30 38.75 61.49
C ASP A 820 15.26 38.57 60.38
N GLY A 821 14.78 37.33 60.21
CA GLY A 821 13.88 36.96 59.13
C GLY A 821 12.49 37.60 59.21
N THR A 822 12.05 38.02 60.39
CA THR A 822 10.71 38.62 60.58
C THR A 822 10.76 40.14 60.52
N SER A 823 11.75 40.77 61.13
CA SER A 823 11.88 42.23 61.19
C SER A 823 12.77 42.82 60.09
N GLY A 824 13.64 42.03 59.47
CA GLY A 824 14.64 42.50 58.51
C GLY A 824 15.80 43.28 59.15
N VAL A 825 15.86 43.34 60.49
CA VAL A 825 16.89 44.08 61.24
C VAL A 825 18.19 43.28 61.28
N GLU A 826 19.31 43.99 61.13
CA GLU A 826 20.65 43.41 61.24
C GLU A 826 20.93 42.90 62.65
N ARG A 827 21.27 41.60 62.76
CA ARG A 827 21.66 40.93 64.00
C ARG A 827 23.17 40.93 64.18
N ARG A 828 23.92 40.58 63.13
CA ARG A 828 25.39 40.46 63.14
C ARG A 828 25.95 40.75 61.76
N ARG A 829 27.15 41.33 61.68
CA ARG A 829 27.94 41.46 60.45
C ARG A 829 29.34 40.94 60.68
N HIS A 830 29.88 40.23 59.69
CA HIS A 830 31.24 39.71 59.72
C HIS A 830 31.85 39.74 58.32
N SER A 831 33.18 39.81 58.23
CA SER A 831 33.89 39.74 56.95
C SER A 831 34.92 38.62 57.00
N VAL A 832 34.95 37.80 55.96
CA VAL A 832 36.00 36.78 55.77
C VAL A 832 37.15 37.33 54.94
N SER A 833 38.23 36.56 54.79
CA SER A 833 39.48 37.04 54.17
C SER A 833 39.40 37.33 52.68
N ASP A 834 38.42 36.78 51.97
CA ASP A 834 38.28 36.91 50.51
C ASP A 834 36.79 36.95 50.11
N GLU A 835 36.50 37.24 48.85
CA GLU A 835 35.16 37.26 48.28
C GLU A 835 34.46 35.91 48.45
N VAL A 836 33.22 35.91 48.95
CA VAL A 836 32.41 34.71 49.11
C VAL A 836 31.69 34.40 47.81
N LEU A 837 31.89 33.19 47.29
CA LEU A 837 31.28 32.72 46.04
C LEU A 837 30.00 31.91 46.27
N LEU A 838 29.91 31.19 47.39
CA LEU A 838 28.78 30.32 47.72
C LEU A 838 28.42 30.47 49.20
N ALA A 839 27.12 30.44 49.51
CA ALA A 839 26.61 30.51 50.87
C ALA A 839 25.29 29.73 50.99
N ASP A 840 25.17 28.85 51.97
CA ASP A 840 23.90 28.21 52.32
C ASP A 840 23.88 27.76 53.80
N PHE A 841 22.68 27.57 54.35
CA PHE A 841 22.47 27.11 55.71
C PHE A 841 22.26 25.60 55.80
N ALA A 842 22.97 24.97 56.73
CA ALA A 842 22.72 23.62 57.20
C ALA A 842 22.14 23.61 58.63
N GLY A 843 21.65 22.45 59.06
CA GLY A 843 21.21 22.20 60.43
C GLY A 843 19.71 22.33 60.63
N SER A 844 19.26 21.88 61.80
CA SER A 844 17.89 21.99 62.29
C SER A 844 17.62 23.39 62.86
N ALA A 845 16.35 23.73 63.09
CA ALA A 845 15.93 25.05 63.57
C ALA A 845 16.63 25.50 64.88
N ASP A 846 17.05 24.56 65.73
CA ASP A 846 17.77 24.78 66.99
C ASP A 846 19.31 24.90 66.83
N ARG A 847 19.85 24.56 65.65
CA ARG A 847 21.28 24.64 65.33
C ARG A 847 21.52 25.16 63.91
N PRO A 848 21.23 26.45 63.63
CA PRO A 848 21.58 27.06 62.37
C PRO A 848 23.10 27.13 62.18
N VAL A 849 23.60 26.52 61.10
CA VAL A 849 25.01 26.59 60.70
C VAL A 849 25.10 27.21 59.31
N LEU A 850 25.76 28.37 59.18
CA LEU A 850 26.03 28.99 57.89
C LEU A 850 27.34 28.45 57.32
N TRP A 851 27.27 27.91 56.11
CA TRP A 851 28.43 27.48 55.34
C TRP A 851 28.73 28.47 54.25
N LEU A 852 30.01 28.81 54.08
CA LEU A 852 30.49 29.75 53.07
C LEU A 852 31.67 29.14 52.32
N VAL A 853 31.80 29.45 51.04
CA VAL A 853 33.00 29.13 50.27
C VAL A 853 33.55 30.40 49.65
N ASP A 854 34.80 30.73 49.94
CA ASP A 854 35.47 31.90 49.39
C ASP A 854 36.11 31.63 48.02
N ARG A 855 36.56 32.69 47.35
CA ARG A 855 37.15 32.66 46.01
C ARG A 855 38.43 31.83 45.91
N VAL A 856 39.14 31.64 47.03
CA VAL A 856 40.33 30.80 47.12
C VAL A 856 39.95 29.33 47.35
N GLY A 857 38.67 29.04 47.56
CA GLY A 857 38.14 27.70 47.78
C GLY A 857 38.14 27.27 49.25
N ARG A 858 38.35 28.18 50.21
CA ARG A 858 38.28 27.83 51.63
C ARG A 858 36.81 27.70 52.03
N VAL A 859 36.50 26.59 52.69
CA VAL A 859 35.16 26.29 53.19
C VAL A 859 35.10 26.72 54.66
N TRP A 860 34.24 27.69 54.95
CA TRP A 860 34.03 28.26 56.28
C TRP A 860 32.74 27.72 56.89
N GLN A 861 32.80 27.43 58.19
CA GLN A 861 31.66 27.03 59.00
C GLN A 861 31.40 28.10 60.07
N TRP A 862 30.14 28.53 60.21
CA TRP A 862 29.70 29.48 61.22
C TRP A 862 28.46 28.97 61.97
N ASP A 863 28.66 28.46 63.19
CA ASP A 863 27.57 28.06 64.10
C ASP A 863 26.93 29.30 64.74
N LEU A 864 25.64 29.51 64.51
CA LEU A 864 24.91 30.72 64.92
C LEU A 864 24.12 30.58 66.22
N ARG A 865 24.42 29.59 67.06
CA ARG A 865 23.90 29.54 68.44
C ARG A 865 24.25 30.82 69.21
N ALA A 866 23.50 31.12 70.27
CA ALA A 866 23.62 32.37 71.04
C ALA A 866 25.08 32.70 71.44
N ASP A 867 25.88 31.67 71.74
CA ASP A 867 27.30 31.74 72.14
C ASP A 867 28.29 31.44 70.99
N GLY A 868 27.82 31.51 69.74
CA GLY A 868 28.51 31.00 68.55
C GLY A 868 29.89 31.62 68.28
N ARG A 869 30.85 30.77 67.89
CA ARG A 869 32.21 31.16 67.45
C ARG A 869 32.16 31.97 66.15
N GLN A 870 33.19 32.78 65.91
CA GLN A 870 33.40 33.43 64.60
C GLN A 870 33.55 32.36 63.49
N PRO A 871 33.25 32.70 62.22
CA PRO A 871 33.49 31.82 61.08
C PRO A 871 34.90 31.23 61.12
N SER A 872 35.01 29.91 60.96
CA SER A 872 36.31 29.23 60.93
C SER A 872 36.45 28.38 59.67
N PRO A 873 37.62 28.35 59.01
CA PRO A 873 37.84 27.52 57.85
C PRO A 873 38.05 26.06 58.30
N VAL A 874 37.35 25.13 57.66
CA VAL A 874 37.35 23.71 58.04
C VAL A 874 37.81 22.77 56.93
N SER A 875 37.79 23.22 55.67
CA SER A 875 38.25 22.43 54.51
C SER A 875 38.68 23.34 53.35
N LEU A 876 39.29 22.76 52.33
CA LEU A 876 39.68 23.42 51.08
C LEU A 876 39.09 22.66 49.89
N CYS A 877 38.41 23.38 49.00
CA CYS A 877 37.84 22.87 47.75
C CYS A 877 38.30 23.77 46.60
N PRO A 878 39.32 23.37 45.81
CA PRO A 878 39.82 24.19 44.72
C PRO A 878 38.77 24.29 43.61
N LEU A 879 38.42 25.50 43.18
CA LEU A 879 37.43 25.79 42.13
C LEU A 879 36.00 25.32 42.49
N PRO A 880 35.40 25.86 43.56
CA PRO A 880 34.06 25.48 43.98
C PRO A 880 33.03 25.88 42.91
N LEU A 881 32.15 24.94 42.55
CA LEU A 881 31.04 25.14 41.63
C LEU A 881 29.73 25.34 42.37
N GLU A 882 29.47 24.50 43.38
CA GLU A 882 28.19 24.50 44.11
C GLU A 882 28.34 24.05 45.57
N LEU A 883 27.47 24.58 46.42
CA LEU A 883 27.37 24.27 47.84
C LEU A 883 25.94 23.80 48.11
N ALA A 884 25.79 22.59 48.64
CA ALA A 884 24.51 22.03 49.05
C ALA A 884 24.54 21.69 50.54
N CYS A 885 23.55 22.18 51.27
CA CYS A 885 23.42 22.00 52.71
C CYS A 885 22.12 21.26 53.09
N SER A 886 22.23 20.31 54.02
CA SER A 886 21.09 19.58 54.56
C SER A 886 20.32 20.43 55.57
N ARG A 887 18.98 20.42 55.48
CA ARG A 887 18.10 21.14 56.42
C ARG A 887 17.73 20.33 57.67
N GLU A 888 18.21 19.09 57.75
CA GLU A 888 17.90 18.14 58.83
C GLU A 888 19.05 18.03 59.83
N ASP A 889 20.29 18.18 59.35
CA ASP A 889 21.54 18.00 60.10
C ASP A 889 22.64 18.93 59.55
N ASP A 890 23.86 18.85 60.06
CA ASP A 890 24.97 19.68 59.59
C ASP A 890 25.65 19.16 58.30
N THR A 891 25.08 18.14 57.64
CA THR A 891 25.64 17.56 56.42
C THR A 891 25.72 18.61 55.31
N THR A 892 26.93 18.76 54.75
CA THR A 892 27.22 19.75 53.71
C THR A 892 28.11 19.11 52.65
N VAL A 893 27.85 19.45 51.39
CA VAL A 893 28.63 19.02 50.23
C VAL A 893 29.08 20.25 49.46
N VAL A 894 30.37 20.31 49.14
CA VAL A 894 30.89 21.25 48.15
C VAL A 894 31.29 20.44 46.93
N VAL A 895 30.82 20.88 45.76
CA VAL A 895 31.19 20.27 44.48
C VAL A 895 32.05 21.24 43.70
N ASP A 896 33.16 20.74 43.13
CA ASP A 896 34.05 21.54 42.30
C ASP A 896 33.67 21.50 40.81
N VAL A 897 34.32 22.34 39.99
CA VAL A 897 34.11 22.37 38.53
C VAL A 897 34.50 21.08 37.80
N ARG A 898 35.22 20.16 38.45
CA ARG A 898 35.62 18.84 37.93
C ARG A 898 34.63 17.73 38.32
N GLY A 899 33.66 18.05 39.17
CA GLY A 899 32.67 17.13 39.74
C GLY A 899 33.19 16.34 40.94
N GLU A 900 34.29 16.76 41.57
CA GLU A 900 34.79 16.16 42.82
C GLU A 900 33.99 16.67 44.02
N LEU A 901 33.70 15.76 44.95
CA LEU A 901 32.87 16.05 46.13
C LEU A 901 33.75 16.22 47.37
N THR A 902 33.54 17.31 48.09
CA THR A 902 34.10 17.54 49.42
C THR A 902 32.97 17.49 50.45
N LEU A 903 33.06 16.63 51.46
CA LEU A 903 32.14 16.57 52.61
C LEU A 903 32.84 17.15 53.85
N PRO A 904 32.73 18.45 54.15
CA PRO A 904 33.50 19.08 55.23
C PRO A 904 33.19 18.52 56.63
N THR A 905 32.00 17.94 56.82
CA THR A 905 31.58 17.37 58.11
C THR A 905 31.98 15.91 58.33
N ARG A 906 32.58 15.25 57.34
CA ARG A 906 33.12 13.88 57.47
C ARG A 906 34.62 13.88 57.15
N ALA A 907 35.40 13.07 57.88
CA ALA A 907 36.86 13.08 57.75
C ALA A 907 37.32 12.62 56.35
N GLY A 908 37.68 13.58 55.49
CA GLY A 908 38.38 13.37 54.22
C GLY A 908 37.49 13.47 52.95
N PRO A 909 38.09 13.71 51.77
CA PRO A 909 37.38 13.76 50.50
C PRO A 909 36.70 12.41 50.22
N VAL A 910 35.41 12.44 49.88
CA VAL A 910 34.69 11.26 49.40
C VAL A 910 34.91 11.26 47.89
N GLY A 911 35.69 10.29 47.40
CA GLY A 911 36.17 10.23 46.02
C GLY A 911 35.08 10.47 44.96
N ARG A 912 35.54 10.80 43.75
CA ARG A 912 34.71 11.21 42.61
C ARG A 912 33.51 10.25 42.39
N PRO A 913 32.27 10.77 42.32
CA PRO A 913 31.16 10.05 41.69
C PRO A 913 31.57 9.59 40.30
N GLY A 914 30.97 8.52 39.80
CA GLY A 914 31.22 8.06 38.44
C GLY A 914 30.61 9.00 37.41
N THR A 915 31.15 10.22 37.23
CA THR A 915 30.62 11.22 36.29
C THR A 915 30.95 10.83 34.85
N ALA A 916 30.24 9.83 34.33
CA ALA A 916 30.26 9.48 32.93
C ALA A 916 29.39 10.48 32.14
N GLY A 917 30.01 11.58 31.69
CA GLY A 917 29.50 12.47 30.64
C GLY A 917 28.50 13.56 31.06
N GLY A 918 28.80 14.80 30.67
CA GLY A 918 27.99 16.01 30.88
C GLY A 918 28.50 16.91 32.00
N GLU A 919 28.23 18.21 31.92
CA GLU A 919 28.60 19.18 32.97
C GLU A 919 27.63 19.05 34.16
N LEU A 920 28.15 18.95 35.37
CA LEU A 920 27.37 19.06 36.61
C LEU A 920 26.85 20.50 36.72
N ARG A 921 25.59 20.66 37.16
CA ARG A 921 24.92 21.96 37.23
C ARG A 921 24.22 22.25 38.55
N SER A 922 23.71 21.21 39.21
CA SER A 922 23.01 21.36 40.48
C SER A 922 23.29 20.19 41.43
N ALA A 923 23.24 20.43 42.74
CA ALA A 923 23.36 19.44 43.79
C ALA A 923 22.37 19.72 44.93
N ALA A 924 21.85 18.67 45.55
CA ALA A 924 21.02 18.75 46.74
C ALA A 924 21.38 17.63 47.72
N VAL A 925 21.35 17.90 49.02
CA VAL A 925 21.74 16.93 50.05
C VAL A 925 20.75 16.90 51.22
N THR A 926 20.56 15.70 51.77
CA THR A 926 19.86 15.45 53.04
C THR A 926 20.73 14.58 53.94
N ALA A 927 20.25 14.23 55.14
CA ALA A 927 20.94 13.27 56.01
C ALA A 927 21.12 11.88 55.36
N LYS A 928 20.29 11.54 54.33
CA LYS A 928 20.25 10.20 53.72
C LYS A 928 20.74 10.14 52.28
N TRP A 929 20.58 11.23 51.51
CA TRP A 929 20.79 11.22 50.07
C TRP A 929 21.60 12.43 49.62
N LEU A 930 22.51 12.20 48.69
CA LEU A 930 23.10 13.22 47.84
C LEU A 930 22.54 13.04 46.42
N VAL A 931 21.93 14.09 45.87
CA VAL A 931 21.39 14.10 44.51
C VAL A 931 22.18 15.10 43.70
N LEU A 932 22.73 14.64 42.58
CA LEU A 932 23.49 15.43 41.62
C LEU A 932 22.69 15.51 40.32
N GLY A 933 22.80 16.65 39.63
CA GLY A 933 22.12 16.86 38.36
C GLY A 933 22.99 17.62 37.38
N GLY A 934 22.94 17.18 36.12
CA GLY A 934 23.76 17.75 35.07
C GLY A 934 23.19 17.53 33.68
N GLY A 935 23.93 17.98 32.67
CA GLY A 935 23.55 17.85 31.26
C GLY A 935 24.50 18.59 30.33
N SER A 936 24.60 18.12 29.09
CA SER A 936 25.47 18.71 28.06
C SER A 936 24.72 19.64 27.10
N ASP A 937 23.41 19.50 26.97
CA ASP A 937 22.57 20.34 26.12
C ASP A 937 21.11 20.42 26.64
N ARG A 938 20.28 21.22 25.96
CA ARG A 938 18.87 21.44 26.31
C ARG A 938 17.98 20.18 26.21
N ARG A 939 18.47 19.06 25.67
CA ARG A 939 17.67 17.85 25.36
C ARG A 939 18.11 16.61 26.13
N SER A 940 19.30 16.61 26.72
CA SER A 940 19.80 15.48 27.52
C SER A 940 20.31 15.96 28.88
N GLY A 941 19.53 15.69 29.93
CA GLY A 941 19.97 15.84 31.31
C GLY A 941 19.97 14.52 32.04
N TRP A 942 20.58 14.52 33.22
CA TRP A 942 20.64 13.36 34.08
C TRP A 942 20.58 13.77 35.55
N LEU A 943 20.12 12.83 36.38
CA LEU A 943 20.18 12.86 37.83
C LEU A 943 20.97 11.65 38.32
N GLU A 944 21.81 11.84 39.32
CA GLU A 944 22.55 10.76 40.00
C GLU A 944 22.29 10.85 41.50
N MET A 945 21.86 9.74 42.11
CA MET A 945 21.46 9.68 43.51
C MET A 945 22.37 8.73 44.28
N HIS A 946 23.03 9.26 45.30
CA HIS A 946 23.96 8.54 46.16
C HIS A 946 23.38 8.41 47.57
N PRO A 947 23.21 7.18 48.10
CA PRO A 947 22.88 6.99 49.51
C PRO A 947 24.09 7.38 50.38
N LEU A 948 23.90 8.28 51.34
CA LEU A 948 24.94 8.73 52.28
C LEU A 948 25.10 7.82 53.51
N THR A 949 24.11 6.97 53.76
CA THR A 949 24.06 6.02 54.88
C THR A 949 24.51 4.61 54.52
N ASN A 950 24.54 4.26 53.23
CA ASN A 950 24.93 2.93 52.75
C ASN A 950 25.85 3.09 51.52
N ARG A 951 26.99 2.39 51.45
CA ARG A 951 27.93 2.46 50.31
C ARG A 951 27.43 1.67 49.09
N GLY A 952 26.15 1.82 48.75
CA GLY A 952 25.56 1.20 47.56
C GLY A 952 25.94 1.92 46.27
N PRO A 953 25.74 1.29 45.10
CA PRO A 953 25.92 1.95 43.82
C PRO A 953 24.95 3.12 43.66
N ALA A 954 25.39 4.17 42.95
CA ALA A 954 24.54 5.31 42.63
C ALA A 954 23.43 4.90 41.64
N THR A 955 22.24 5.45 41.81
CA THR A 955 21.15 5.30 40.83
C THR A 955 21.16 6.50 39.90
N ARG A 956 21.18 6.26 38.59
CA ARG A 956 21.14 7.33 37.58
C ARG A 956 19.81 7.33 36.85
N TRP A 957 19.23 8.51 36.66
CA TRP A 957 17.98 8.72 35.92
C TRP A 957 18.17 9.74 34.80
N PRO A 958 17.69 9.47 33.58
CA PRO A 958 17.60 10.50 32.55
C PRO A 958 16.50 11.51 32.86
N VAL A 959 16.72 12.76 32.47
CA VAL A 959 15.69 13.81 32.44
C VAL A 959 15.71 14.53 31.09
N ASP A 960 14.61 15.19 30.76
CA ASP A 960 14.30 15.72 29.43
C ASP A 960 14.97 17.05 29.07
N GLY A 961 15.94 17.51 29.87
CA GLY A 961 16.74 18.70 29.58
C GLY A 961 17.78 18.98 30.66
N THR A 962 18.61 20.00 30.44
CA THR A 962 19.67 20.38 31.40
C THR A 962 19.07 20.69 32.76
N VAL A 963 19.60 20.10 33.83
CA VAL A 963 19.19 20.41 35.20
C VAL A 963 19.64 21.82 35.56
N ILE A 964 18.71 22.65 36.04
CA ILE A 964 18.93 24.05 36.43
C ILE A 964 18.95 24.19 37.96
N GLY A 965 18.18 23.36 38.66
CA GLY A 965 18.12 23.38 40.12
C GLY A 965 17.55 22.09 40.67
N LEU A 966 18.04 21.72 41.85
CA LEU A 966 17.59 20.54 42.60
C LEU A 966 17.16 20.93 44.01
N GLY A 967 16.27 20.12 44.55
CA GLY A 967 15.99 20.10 45.98
C GLY A 967 15.44 18.76 46.40
N VAL A 968 15.49 18.47 47.70
CA VAL A 968 14.94 17.24 48.26
C VAL A 968 13.98 17.60 49.38
N VAL A 969 12.77 17.05 49.32
CA VAL A 969 11.76 17.18 50.37
C VAL A 969 11.38 15.79 50.83
N ARG A 970 11.84 15.39 52.02
CA ARG A 970 11.63 14.04 52.55
C ARG A 970 12.18 12.98 51.59
N ASP A 971 11.31 12.19 50.99
CA ASP A 971 11.55 11.11 50.03
C ASP A 971 11.31 11.51 48.56
N LEU A 972 11.18 12.82 48.28
CA LEU A 972 10.93 13.35 46.95
C LEU A 972 12.12 14.20 46.47
N VAL A 973 12.54 14.01 45.22
CA VAL A 973 13.44 14.90 44.50
C VAL A 973 12.63 15.89 43.69
N VAL A 974 12.90 17.17 43.87
CA VAL A 974 12.40 18.22 43.01
C VAL A 974 13.50 18.56 42.01
N VAL A 975 13.16 18.53 40.72
CA VAL A 975 14.07 18.84 39.64
C VAL A 975 13.49 19.92 38.74
N ALA A 976 14.22 21.02 38.62
CA ALA A 976 14.00 22.03 37.58
C ALA A 976 14.95 21.75 36.42
N THR A 977 14.40 21.67 35.22
CA THR A 977 15.14 21.46 33.96
C THR A 977 14.83 22.59 32.99
N SER A 978 15.59 22.70 31.90
CA SER A 978 15.26 23.58 30.78
C SER A 978 13.88 23.31 30.15
N GLY A 979 13.30 22.12 30.35
CA GLY A 979 11.97 21.76 29.83
C GLY A 979 10.82 22.03 30.81
N GLY A 980 11.10 22.42 32.06
CA GLY A 980 10.09 22.58 33.10
C GLY A 980 10.48 21.93 34.42
N LEU A 981 9.48 21.70 35.25
CA LEU A 981 9.62 21.34 36.66
C LEU A 981 8.98 19.99 36.92
N ALA A 982 9.64 19.13 37.70
CA ALA A 982 9.11 17.83 38.06
C ALA A 982 9.45 17.44 39.48
N VAL A 983 8.62 16.55 40.03
CA VAL A 983 8.88 15.89 41.30
C VAL A 983 8.91 14.39 41.07
N LEU A 984 10.02 13.78 41.50
CA LEU A 984 10.30 12.37 41.37
C LEU A 984 10.35 11.75 42.77
N ARG A 985 9.79 10.55 42.92
CA ARG A 985 9.91 9.78 44.16
C ARG A 985 11.27 9.12 44.20
N LEU A 986 12.03 9.29 45.27
CA LEU A 986 13.32 8.60 45.44
C LEU A 986 13.11 7.07 45.42
N PRO A 987 14.08 6.28 44.94
CA PRO A 987 14.02 4.83 45.09
C PRO A 987 13.82 4.51 46.56
N ALA A 988 12.88 3.62 46.88
CA ALA A 988 12.76 3.10 48.23
C ALA A 988 14.13 2.52 48.61
N GLY A 989 14.81 3.15 49.57
CA GLY A 989 16.03 2.60 50.12
C GLY A 989 15.71 1.18 50.60
N VAL A 990 16.60 0.23 50.33
CA VAL A 990 16.55 -1.08 50.97
C VAL A 990 16.68 -0.85 52.47
N THR A 991 15.56 -0.59 53.15
CA THR A 991 15.48 -0.50 54.60
C THR A 991 15.22 -1.89 55.13
N GLU A 992 16.24 -2.40 55.82
CA GLU A 992 16.18 -3.43 56.86
C GLU A 992 15.67 -4.80 56.44
N GLY A 993 16.63 -5.72 56.26
CA GLY A 993 16.37 -7.14 56.32
C GLY A 993 15.61 -7.49 57.60
N ARG A 994 14.64 -8.40 57.43
CA ARG A 994 14.05 -9.25 58.46
C ARG A 994 15.00 -9.41 59.65
N ARG A 995 14.54 -9.02 60.84
CA ARG A 995 14.91 -9.76 62.05
C ARG A 995 14.17 -11.09 62.07
#